data_AF-A0A662WZV6-F1
#
_entry.id   AF-A0A662WZV6-F1
#
_cell.length_a   1.000
_cell.length_b   1.000
_cell.length_c   1.000
_cell.angle_alpha   90.00
_cell.angle_beta   90.00
_cell.angle_gamma   90.00
#
_symmetry.space_group_name_H-M   'P 1'
#
loop_
_entity.id
_entity.type
_entity.pdbx_description
1 polymer ?
#
loop_
_entity_poly.entity_id
_entity_poly.type
_entity_poly.pdbx_seq_one_letter_code
_entity_poly.pdbx_strand_id
1 'polypeptide(L)'
;MRGYLARRERKRRYDQRLRQRSALVLQRYTRGFLTRRRVCKMKAQIRAAVMIQCFYRVQRARRHIQSLRNQKLHSEQQALERAAATKIQANWRCTNSRKLYLVTKQREAEAKKLERFRRLTSAVRVQSLFRGYQARRRAQRARFEKLKWMNITLMNSSALKIQTLWRDYHGRLATHLRLQAQRALEHEENEAAKRIQLIARGKLARGERHKLDQQRAKLASRQRSQAKAAIRIQKVFRGKQARKMTLQLQQKHREEAQVALDRLVHQTKTRAALKIQCCVRRFLSRCRYFHRKREVELRKKKKELQFAQEHAAIVIQCAMRRARARRILLQRRREFEKRISMMASEKAHDEIERLRKEQEEELLKLKLQLLYQESTANTEAVRLRDELVRQREEEEVRHKEESQELARLRLETLMQQREIDAKAEQERQKKLEAQRLREQLELEKQIQKEKEASMRTQENEELAALKMAAILQSGPASKLQQEEGQQSHSLQQEAAKLQQAAEAIRHDQARMKIQAVCLKYLARKRLAKLQKEQAVALANIQSDEQRLRLKAEQDKELALARLKAMMDNEARAREQEIKELEVQMLERARREKERIALRNDAARKIQSRARGYLGRQRVKAIQRKIEKEREDRAKAMQETLDAAEAKVAVALVEAGEDVVDEADATSTADEWVEYWDENAQASYFFNIRTQEASWTRPVTTPSAKAMDIVMTATGRTTELEQEAVADYVDYAAASQVDAKGYPVAASGGENYADEYGYYDQYGQYHYYEQNNAGYYGAPAYGQNYPQMMGGDMFPQFAAANYAFQAAAAAAAMGWGPSMMYGGAPMMAYGNQAMAPAPIQLETTPAVAEGDAPPDPWEKFFDQYTGAAYYYNSITGEQYWA
;
A
#
# COMPACT_ATOMS: atom_id res chain seq x y z
N MET A 1 159.15 26.79 61.17
CA MET A 1 157.76 27.26 61.45
C MET A 1 156.88 27.45 60.21
N ARG A 2 156.95 28.59 59.47
CA ARG A 2 155.93 29.00 58.46
C ARG A 2 155.36 27.88 57.55
N GLY A 3 156.21 27.05 56.94
CA GLY A 3 155.78 25.97 56.04
C GLY A 3 154.90 24.87 56.66
N TYR A 4 155.01 24.61 57.97
CA TYR A 4 154.13 23.65 58.66
C TYR A 4 152.71 24.22 58.81
N LEU A 5 152.59 25.48 59.25
CA LEU A 5 151.31 26.16 59.40
C LEU A 5 150.57 26.26 58.05
N ALA A 6 151.28 26.63 56.97
CA ALA A 6 150.71 26.69 55.62
C ALA A 6 150.29 25.32 55.03
N ARG A 7 150.78 24.20 55.58
CA ARG A 7 150.29 22.84 55.25
C ARG A 7 149.09 22.45 56.11
N ARG A 8 149.14 22.69 57.43
CA ARG A 8 148.04 22.48 58.37
C ARG A 8 146.78 23.27 57.99
N GLU A 9 146.95 24.52 57.56
CA GLU A 9 145.81 25.34 57.13
C GLU A 9 145.28 24.95 55.75
N ARG A 10 146.13 24.58 54.79
CA ARG A 10 145.68 23.99 53.52
C ARG A 10 144.87 22.72 53.72
N LYS A 11 145.27 21.84 54.66
CA LYS A 11 144.49 20.67 55.06
C LYS A 11 143.14 21.08 55.66
N ARG A 12 143.11 22.00 56.64
CA ARG A 12 141.86 22.53 57.23
C ARG A 12 140.90 23.12 56.17
N ARG A 13 141.42 23.92 55.21
CA ARG A 13 140.65 24.48 54.08
C ARG A 13 140.27 23.44 53.01
N TYR A 14 140.94 22.30 52.94
CA TYR A 14 140.53 21.15 52.11
C TYR A 14 139.40 20.39 52.80
N ASP A 15 139.58 20.00 54.07
CA ASP A 15 138.59 19.28 54.88
C ASP A 15 137.26 20.05 54.96
N GLN A 16 137.30 21.37 55.11
CA GLN A 16 136.12 22.24 55.14
C GLN A 16 135.40 22.27 53.77
N ARG A 17 136.13 22.33 52.65
CA ARG A 17 135.54 22.25 51.30
C ARG A 17 135.03 20.85 50.97
N LEU A 18 135.65 19.80 51.50
CA LEU A 18 135.17 18.42 51.38
C LEU A 18 133.85 18.23 52.14
N ARG A 19 133.76 18.76 53.38
CA ARG A 19 132.51 18.80 54.16
C ARG A 19 131.40 19.61 53.46
N GLN A 20 131.72 20.74 52.85
CA GLN A 20 130.76 21.52 52.04
C GLN A 20 130.29 20.73 50.81
N ARG A 21 131.20 20.08 50.08
CA ARG A 21 130.85 19.25 48.90
C ARG A 21 130.00 18.04 49.28
N SER A 22 130.35 17.31 50.35
CA SER A 22 129.54 16.17 50.81
C SER A 22 128.17 16.60 51.35
N ALA A 23 128.08 17.74 52.04
CA ALA A 23 126.81 18.34 52.45
C ALA A 23 125.94 18.71 51.24
N LEU A 24 126.49 19.33 50.19
CA LEU A 24 125.77 19.66 48.95
C LEU A 24 125.28 18.40 48.22
N VAL A 25 126.09 17.33 48.18
CA VAL A 25 125.69 16.03 47.62
C VAL A 25 124.54 15.41 48.43
N LEU A 26 124.63 15.40 49.75
CA LEU A 26 123.56 14.93 50.65
C LEU A 26 122.28 15.76 50.51
N GLN A 27 122.38 17.08 50.39
CA GLN A 27 121.25 17.98 50.16
C GLN A 27 120.60 17.74 48.79
N ARG A 28 121.39 17.48 47.74
CA ARG A 28 120.88 17.09 46.41
C ARG A 28 120.13 15.76 46.47
N TYR A 29 120.71 14.73 47.09
CA TYR A 29 120.07 13.42 47.22
C TYR A 29 118.80 13.45 48.09
N THR A 30 118.82 14.15 49.23
CA THR A 30 117.65 14.27 50.12
C THR A 30 116.52 15.08 49.47
N ARG A 31 116.81 16.22 48.81
CA ARG A 31 115.80 16.96 48.00
C ARG A 31 115.18 16.08 46.90
N GLY A 32 116.01 15.29 46.19
CA GLY A 32 115.54 14.32 45.20
C GLY A 32 114.73 13.16 45.78
N PHE A 33 115.08 12.68 46.98
CA PHE A 33 114.33 11.63 47.68
C PHE A 33 112.98 12.14 48.19
N LEU A 34 112.95 13.32 48.82
CA LEU A 34 111.72 13.92 49.35
C LEU A 34 110.72 14.25 48.24
N THR A 35 111.17 14.78 47.10
CA THR A 35 110.29 15.02 45.94
C THR A 35 109.76 13.71 45.35
N ARG A 36 110.61 12.68 45.14
CA ARG A 36 110.14 11.34 44.73
C ARG A 36 109.14 10.74 45.72
N ARG A 37 109.40 10.83 47.04
CA ARG A 37 108.49 10.34 48.09
C ARG A 37 107.14 11.08 48.08
N ARG A 38 107.13 12.39 47.83
CA ARG A 38 105.90 13.20 47.69
C ARG A 38 105.11 12.81 46.44
N VAL A 39 105.78 12.66 45.29
CA VAL A 39 105.16 12.22 44.02
C VAL A 39 104.62 10.79 44.14
N CYS A 40 105.33 9.87 44.81
CA CYS A 40 104.83 8.51 45.06
C CYS A 40 103.60 8.50 45.98
N LYS A 41 103.56 9.33 47.04
CA LYS A 41 102.35 9.50 47.86
C LYS A 41 101.18 10.05 47.03
N MET A 42 101.39 11.09 46.23
CA MET A 42 100.35 11.62 45.31
C MET A 42 99.87 10.57 44.31
N LYS A 43 100.79 9.83 43.66
CA LYS A 43 100.43 8.74 42.73
C LYS A 43 99.74 7.55 43.41
N ALA A 44 99.87 7.37 44.72
CA ALA A 44 99.08 6.41 45.49
C ALA A 44 97.68 6.96 45.79
N GLN A 45 97.59 8.20 46.30
CA GLN A 45 96.32 8.89 46.58
C GLN A 45 95.43 9.03 45.34
N ILE A 46 95.99 9.42 44.19
CA ILE A 46 95.28 9.52 42.91
C ILE A 46 94.75 8.15 42.46
N ARG A 47 95.56 7.08 42.58
CA ARG A 47 95.11 5.71 42.23
C ARG A 47 94.00 5.22 43.17
N ALA A 48 94.10 5.49 44.47
CA ALA A 48 93.04 5.17 45.43
C ALA A 48 91.74 5.95 45.13
N ALA A 49 91.84 7.26 44.86
CA ALA A 49 90.70 8.09 44.49
C ALA A 49 90.01 7.60 43.21
N VAL A 50 90.78 7.25 42.16
CA VAL A 50 90.24 6.69 40.91
C VAL A 50 89.57 5.33 41.16
N MET A 51 90.17 4.44 41.97
CA MET A 51 89.55 3.16 42.35
C MET A 51 88.18 3.36 43.02
N ILE A 52 88.12 4.25 44.02
CA ILE A 52 86.88 4.58 44.76
C ILE A 52 85.84 5.20 43.84
N GLN A 53 86.23 6.15 42.98
CA GLN A 53 85.34 6.79 42.01
C GLN A 53 84.79 5.80 40.98
N CYS A 54 85.62 4.89 40.46
CA CYS A 54 85.19 3.82 39.55
C CYS A 54 84.20 2.87 40.24
N PHE A 55 84.48 2.41 41.46
CA PHE A 55 83.59 1.54 42.21
C PHE A 55 82.23 2.22 42.48
N TYR A 56 82.24 3.47 42.94
CA TYR A 56 81.03 4.25 43.16
C TYR A 56 80.20 4.46 41.88
N ARG A 57 80.86 4.80 40.76
CA ARG A 57 80.18 4.95 39.45
C ARG A 57 79.52 3.64 39.01
N VAL A 58 80.22 2.50 39.12
CA VAL A 58 79.68 1.18 38.79
C VAL A 58 78.53 0.79 39.72
N GLN A 59 78.65 1.03 41.03
CA GLN A 59 77.60 0.69 41.99
C GLN A 59 76.34 1.57 41.82
N ARG A 60 76.51 2.87 41.54
CA ARG A 60 75.41 3.79 41.18
C ARG A 60 74.71 3.35 39.89
N ALA A 61 75.47 3.01 38.85
CA ALA A 61 74.92 2.51 37.59
C ALA A 61 74.15 1.19 37.78
N ARG A 62 74.70 0.22 38.53
CA ARG A 62 74.02 -1.04 38.87
C ARG A 62 72.71 -0.82 39.63
N ARG A 63 72.71 0.05 40.67
CA ARG A 63 71.48 0.41 41.41
C ARG A 63 70.44 1.08 40.51
N HIS A 64 70.85 1.98 39.62
CA HIS A 64 69.94 2.65 38.69
C HIS A 64 69.34 1.66 37.67
N ILE A 65 70.15 0.79 37.07
CA ILE A 65 69.68 -0.27 36.15
C ILE A 65 68.72 -1.23 36.86
N GLN A 66 68.98 -1.59 38.13
CA GLN A 66 68.06 -2.43 38.90
C GLN A 66 66.74 -1.71 39.20
N SER A 67 66.77 -0.41 39.51
CA SER A 67 65.56 0.39 39.67
C SER A 67 64.72 0.43 38.38
N LEU A 68 65.35 0.68 37.23
CA LEU A 68 64.69 0.65 35.92
C LEU A 68 64.10 -0.73 35.58
N ARG A 69 64.78 -1.82 35.93
CA ARG A 69 64.27 -3.19 35.78
C ARG A 69 63.04 -3.43 36.66
N ASN A 70 63.09 -3.03 37.93
CA ASN A 70 61.97 -3.16 38.85
C ASN A 70 60.75 -2.32 38.38
N GLN A 71 60.99 -1.08 37.91
CA GLN A 71 59.95 -0.23 37.33
C GLN A 71 59.34 -0.84 36.06
N LYS A 72 60.15 -1.43 35.17
CA LYS A 72 59.67 -2.12 33.96
C LYS A 72 58.81 -3.33 34.31
N LEU A 73 59.27 -4.18 35.24
CA LEU A 73 58.50 -5.34 35.73
C LEU A 73 57.16 -4.92 36.36
N HIS A 74 57.16 -3.85 37.17
CA HIS A 74 55.93 -3.33 37.77
C HIS A 74 54.97 -2.74 36.72
N SER A 75 55.49 -2.06 35.70
CA SER A 75 54.70 -1.57 34.56
C SER A 75 54.09 -2.73 33.74
N GLU A 76 54.84 -3.81 33.54
CA GLU A 76 54.38 -5.04 32.89
C GLU A 76 53.30 -5.76 33.71
N GLN A 77 53.45 -5.82 35.04
CA GLN A 77 52.41 -6.31 35.96
C GLN A 77 51.13 -5.46 35.86
N GLN A 78 51.23 -4.14 35.98
CA GLN A 78 50.07 -3.24 35.82
C GLN A 78 49.40 -3.37 34.44
N ALA A 79 50.18 -3.62 33.38
CA ALA A 79 49.63 -3.86 32.03
C ALA A 79 48.85 -5.18 31.96
N LEU A 80 49.35 -6.25 32.59
CA LEU A 80 48.65 -7.54 32.70
C LEU A 80 47.38 -7.43 33.56
N GLU A 81 47.43 -6.70 34.68
CA GLU A 81 46.27 -6.42 35.53
C GLU A 81 45.19 -5.64 34.78
N ARG A 82 45.57 -4.58 34.03
CA ARG A 82 44.64 -3.82 33.17
C ARG A 82 44.05 -4.68 32.06
N ALA A 83 44.84 -5.58 31.47
CA ALA A 83 44.36 -6.53 30.46
C ALA A 83 43.40 -7.58 31.05
N ALA A 84 43.66 -8.07 32.27
CA ALA A 84 42.76 -8.97 33.00
C ALA A 84 41.45 -8.27 33.39
N ALA A 85 41.53 -7.07 33.96
CA ALA A 85 40.38 -6.27 34.37
C ALA A 85 39.47 -5.92 33.18
N THR A 86 40.03 -5.48 32.05
CA THR A 86 39.25 -5.20 30.83
C THR A 86 38.60 -6.46 30.25
N LYS A 87 39.28 -7.62 30.30
CA LYS A 87 38.70 -8.92 29.89
C LYS A 87 37.55 -9.37 30.81
N ILE A 88 37.69 -9.18 32.12
CA ILE A 88 36.64 -9.45 33.12
C ILE A 88 35.43 -8.52 32.89
N GLN A 89 35.67 -7.22 32.71
CA GLN A 89 34.63 -6.23 32.42
C GLN A 89 33.89 -6.53 31.11
N ALA A 90 34.60 -6.95 30.05
CA ALA A 90 33.99 -7.36 28.80
C ALA A 90 33.09 -8.60 28.98
N ASN A 91 33.58 -9.64 29.65
CA ASN A 91 32.79 -10.83 29.96
C ASN A 91 31.54 -10.51 30.80
N TRP A 92 31.68 -9.66 31.83
CA TRP A 92 30.56 -9.22 32.66
C TRP A 92 29.52 -8.43 31.86
N ARG A 93 29.94 -7.47 31.02
CA ARG A 93 29.05 -6.71 30.12
C ARG A 93 28.29 -7.65 29.17
N CYS A 94 28.98 -8.58 28.52
CA CYS A 94 28.34 -9.58 27.65
C CYS A 94 27.33 -10.47 28.40
N THR A 95 27.66 -10.89 29.62
CA THR A 95 26.80 -11.75 30.46
C THR A 95 25.56 -10.98 30.92
N ASN A 96 25.72 -9.73 31.35
CA ASN A 96 24.62 -8.87 31.79
C ASN A 96 23.69 -8.52 30.61
N SER A 97 24.23 -8.14 29.46
CA SER A 97 23.44 -7.93 28.22
C SER A 97 22.68 -9.19 27.78
N ARG A 98 23.29 -10.38 27.92
CA ARG A 98 22.60 -11.66 27.64
C ARG A 98 21.48 -11.95 28.63
N LYS A 99 21.69 -11.66 29.93
CA LYS A 99 20.65 -11.79 30.97
C LYS A 99 19.48 -10.83 30.69
N LEU A 100 19.78 -9.56 30.38
CA LEU A 100 18.78 -8.54 30.03
C LEU A 100 17.97 -8.95 28.79
N TYR A 101 18.63 -9.42 27.72
CA TYR A 101 17.98 -9.92 26.51
C TYR A 101 17.04 -11.12 26.78
N LEU A 102 17.41 -12.04 27.67
CA LEU A 102 16.54 -13.15 28.06
C LEU A 102 15.30 -12.66 28.81
N VAL A 103 15.46 -11.70 29.74
CA VAL A 103 14.35 -11.09 30.49
C VAL A 103 13.41 -10.29 29.59
N THR A 104 13.93 -9.50 28.64
CA THR A 104 13.07 -8.76 27.68
C THR A 104 12.35 -9.72 26.75
N LYS A 105 13.01 -10.78 26.27
CA LYS A 105 12.39 -11.82 25.44
C LYS A 105 11.29 -12.61 26.17
N GLN A 106 11.45 -12.86 27.48
CA GLN A 106 10.39 -13.43 28.34
C GLN A 106 9.20 -12.48 28.45
N ARG A 107 9.44 -11.21 28.81
CA ARG A 107 8.38 -10.17 28.89
C ARG A 107 7.65 -9.97 27.56
N GLU A 108 8.34 -10.01 26.43
CA GLU A 108 7.72 -9.98 25.10
C GLU A 108 6.81 -11.19 24.86
N ALA A 109 7.25 -12.40 25.23
CA ALA A 109 6.44 -13.61 25.07
C ALA A 109 5.20 -13.59 25.98
N GLU A 110 5.33 -13.06 27.20
CA GLU A 110 4.23 -12.85 28.14
C GLU A 110 3.26 -11.78 27.65
N ALA A 111 3.75 -10.64 27.15
CA ALA A 111 2.91 -9.61 26.52
C ALA A 111 2.13 -10.17 25.33
N LYS A 112 2.77 -10.98 24.48
CA LYS A 112 2.12 -11.65 23.33
C LYS A 112 1.11 -12.72 23.77
N LYS A 113 1.32 -13.41 24.91
CA LYS A 113 0.31 -14.29 25.54
C LYS A 113 -0.88 -13.47 26.07
N LEU A 114 -0.63 -12.39 26.80
CA LEU A 114 -1.67 -11.53 27.37
C LEU A 114 -2.49 -10.83 26.28
N GLU A 115 -1.87 -10.43 25.17
CA GLU A 115 -2.57 -9.85 24.02
C GLU A 115 -3.47 -10.89 23.34
N ARG A 116 -2.99 -12.13 23.13
CA ARG A 116 -3.82 -13.24 22.64
C ARG A 116 -5.01 -13.52 23.57
N PHE A 117 -4.78 -13.52 24.88
CA PHE A 117 -5.85 -13.67 25.87
C PHE A 117 -6.88 -12.54 25.77
N ARG A 118 -6.45 -11.27 25.75
CA ARG A 118 -7.34 -10.10 25.56
C ARG A 118 -8.16 -10.18 24.27
N ARG A 119 -7.54 -10.60 23.16
CA ARG A 119 -8.21 -10.84 21.86
C ARG A 119 -9.24 -11.97 21.93
N LEU A 120 -8.97 -13.03 22.69
CA LEU A 120 -9.93 -14.13 22.91
C LEU A 120 -11.09 -13.66 23.80
N THR A 121 -10.82 -12.96 24.91
CA THR A 121 -11.87 -12.43 25.81
C THR A 121 -12.78 -11.44 25.08
N SER A 122 -12.23 -10.54 24.25
CA SER A 122 -13.06 -9.62 23.46
C SER A 122 -13.86 -10.34 22.37
N ALA A 123 -13.27 -11.33 21.68
CA ALA A 123 -14.00 -12.16 20.73
C ALA A 123 -15.16 -12.93 21.39
N VAL A 124 -14.95 -13.54 22.57
CA VAL A 124 -16.00 -14.22 23.34
C VAL A 124 -17.11 -13.25 23.76
N ARG A 125 -16.77 -12.03 24.19
CA ARG A 125 -17.75 -10.98 24.54
C ARG A 125 -18.57 -10.52 23.34
N VAL A 126 -17.96 -10.38 22.16
CA VAL A 126 -18.68 -10.07 20.91
C VAL A 126 -19.57 -11.25 20.48
N GLN A 127 -19.08 -12.48 20.61
CA GLN A 127 -19.84 -13.70 20.27
C GLN A 127 -21.06 -13.89 21.19
N SER A 128 -20.95 -13.66 22.50
CA SER A 128 -22.09 -13.78 23.42
C SER A 128 -23.15 -12.71 23.15
N LEU A 129 -22.74 -11.46 22.93
CA LEU A 129 -23.64 -10.37 22.51
C LEU A 129 -24.35 -10.68 21.19
N PHE A 130 -23.63 -11.22 20.19
CA PHE A 130 -24.20 -11.59 18.90
C PHE A 130 -25.16 -12.79 18.98
N ARG A 131 -24.84 -13.82 19.79
CA ARG A 131 -25.75 -14.94 20.08
C ARG A 131 -27.04 -14.44 20.75
N GLY A 132 -26.93 -13.55 21.74
CA GLY A 132 -28.08 -12.91 22.39
C GLY A 132 -28.92 -12.06 21.44
N TYR A 133 -28.27 -11.32 20.52
CA TYR A 133 -28.95 -10.58 19.45
C TYR A 133 -29.71 -11.51 18.49
N GLN A 134 -29.10 -12.61 18.04
CA GLN A 134 -29.79 -13.61 17.22
C GLN A 134 -31.01 -14.21 17.95
N ALA A 135 -30.87 -14.56 19.22
CA ALA A 135 -31.96 -15.11 20.02
C ALA A 135 -33.15 -14.13 20.11
N ARG A 136 -32.88 -12.86 20.45
CA ARG A 136 -33.90 -11.79 20.46
C ARG A 136 -34.56 -11.62 19.09
N ARG A 137 -33.79 -11.60 18.00
CA ARG A 137 -34.35 -11.40 16.64
C ARG A 137 -35.12 -12.62 16.12
N ARG A 138 -34.80 -13.85 16.55
CA ARG A 138 -35.65 -15.04 16.35
C ARG A 138 -36.96 -14.93 17.13
N ALA A 139 -36.89 -14.55 18.41
CA ALA A 139 -38.08 -14.39 19.25
C ALA A 139 -39.03 -13.28 18.74
N GLN A 140 -38.49 -12.16 18.23
CA GLN A 140 -39.27 -11.12 17.57
C GLN A 140 -40.01 -11.63 16.32
N ARG A 141 -39.34 -12.42 15.46
CA ARG A 141 -39.99 -13.05 14.30
C ARG A 141 -41.11 -14.01 14.72
N ALA A 142 -40.84 -14.90 15.68
CA ALA A 142 -41.86 -15.84 16.16
C ALA A 142 -43.07 -15.13 16.80
N ARG A 143 -42.86 -14.00 17.49
CA ARG A 143 -43.97 -13.13 17.98
C ARG A 143 -44.77 -12.52 16.81
N PHE A 144 -44.09 -11.97 15.80
CA PHE A 144 -44.74 -11.38 14.63
C PHE A 144 -45.50 -12.42 13.79
N GLU A 145 -44.91 -13.61 13.59
CA GLU A 145 -45.54 -14.74 12.91
C GLU A 145 -46.78 -15.24 13.68
N LYS A 146 -46.71 -15.33 15.03
CA LYS A 146 -47.87 -15.64 15.87
C LYS A 146 -48.97 -14.57 15.73
N LEU A 147 -48.63 -13.28 15.79
CA LEU A 147 -49.60 -12.18 15.63
C LEU A 147 -50.25 -12.21 14.23
N LYS A 148 -49.45 -12.42 13.17
CA LYS A 148 -49.97 -12.59 11.80
C LYS A 148 -50.91 -13.79 11.69
N TRP A 149 -50.58 -14.92 12.32
CA TRP A 149 -51.43 -16.10 12.32
C TRP A 149 -52.74 -15.85 13.07
N MET A 150 -52.69 -15.22 14.25
CA MET A 150 -53.89 -14.84 15.02
C MET A 150 -54.79 -13.87 14.24
N ASN A 151 -54.22 -12.88 13.56
CA ASN A 151 -54.95 -11.95 12.70
C ASN A 151 -55.63 -12.68 11.51
N ILE A 152 -54.92 -13.59 10.83
CA ILE A 152 -55.49 -14.43 9.76
C ILE A 152 -56.62 -15.33 10.30
N THR A 153 -56.48 -15.94 11.48
CA THR A 153 -57.57 -16.73 12.07
C THR A 153 -58.78 -15.86 12.43
N LEU A 154 -58.58 -14.64 12.92
CA LEU A 154 -59.66 -13.69 13.20
C LEU A 154 -60.39 -13.31 11.91
N MET A 155 -59.66 -12.87 10.87
CA MET A 155 -60.21 -12.59 9.53
C MET A 155 -61.01 -13.78 8.97
N ASN A 156 -60.45 -14.99 9.02
CA ASN A 156 -61.14 -16.20 8.55
C ASN A 156 -62.41 -16.49 9.35
N SER A 157 -62.40 -16.33 10.68
CA SER A 157 -63.58 -16.52 11.53
C SER A 157 -64.70 -15.50 11.23
N SER A 158 -64.35 -14.24 11.02
CA SER A 158 -65.29 -13.18 10.63
C SER A 158 -65.84 -13.44 9.23
N ALA A 159 -65.00 -13.81 8.27
CA ALA A 159 -65.41 -14.17 6.92
C ALA A 159 -66.35 -15.40 6.91
N LEU A 160 -66.08 -16.41 7.74
CA LEU A 160 -66.97 -17.57 7.90
C LEU A 160 -68.32 -17.17 8.50
N LYS A 161 -68.37 -16.32 9.54
CA LYS A 161 -69.62 -15.79 10.11
C LYS A 161 -70.45 -15.04 9.07
N ILE A 162 -69.82 -14.15 8.30
CA ILE A 162 -70.48 -13.41 7.20
C ILE A 162 -71.01 -14.39 6.15
N GLN A 163 -70.20 -15.38 5.74
CA GLN A 163 -70.65 -16.40 4.77
C GLN A 163 -71.80 -17.27 5.30
N THR A 164 -71.86 -17.61 6.59
CA THR A 164 -73.00 -18.36 7.16
C THR A 164 -74.27 -17.51 7.14
N LEU A 165 -74.20 -16.24 7.56
CA LEU A 165 -75.35 -15.34 7.53
C LEU A 165 -75.85 -15.07 6.11
N TRP A 166 -74.94 -14.88 5.15
CA TRP A 166 -75.27 -14.66 3.75
C TRP A 166 -75.89 -15.91 3.09
N ARG A 167 -75.36 -17.11 3.36
CA ARG A 167 -75.95 -18.38 2.90
C ARG A 167 -77.32 -18.64 3.50
N ASP A 168 -77.53 -18.29 4.77
CA ASP A 168 -78.80 -18.43 5.48
C ASP A 168 -79.85 -17.42 4.96
N TYR A 169 -79.45 -16.18 4.70
CA TYR A 169 -80.28 -15.18 4.00
C TYR A 169 -80.68 -15.66 2.58
N HIS A 170 -79.71 -16.08 1.76
CA HIS A 170 -80.00 -16.62 0.43
C HIS A 170 -80.81 -17.92 0.47
N GLY A 171 -80.63 -18.75 1.51
CA GLY A 171 -81.45 -19.94 1.75
C GLY A 171 -82.92 -19.57 1.97
N ARG A 172 -83.18 -18.63 2.90
CA ARG A 172 -84.53 -18.11 3.18
C ARG A 172 -85.17 -17.45 1.95
N LEU A 173 -84.42 -16.61 1.23
CA LEU A 173 -84.87 -15.98 -0.01
C LEU A 173 -85.19 -17.01 -1.11
N ALA A 174 -84.34 -18.04 -1.26
CA ALA A 174 -84.57 -19.12 -2.20
C ALA A 174 -85.79 -19.99 -1.81
N THR A 175 -86.05 -20.22 -0.52
CA THR A 175 -87.29 -20.90 -0.09
C THR A 175 -88.54 -20.05 -0.30
N HIS A 176 -88.47 -18.73 -0.12
CA HIS A 176 -89.57 -17.82 -0.42
C HIS A 176 -89.93 -17.85 -1.91
N LEU A 177 -88.92 -17.68 -2.78
CA LEU A 177 -89.08 -17.76 -4.24
C LEU A 177 -89.50 -19.17 -4.70
N ARG A 178 -89.10 -20.23 -4.01
CA ARG A 178 -89.57 -21.60 -4.29
C ARG A 178 -91.03 -21.82 -3.88
N LEU A 179 -91.50 -21.30 -2.74
CA LEU A 179 -92.93 -21.34 -2.41
C LEU A 179 -93.76 -20.58 -3.45
N GLN A 180 -93.24 -19.45 -3.94
CA GLN A 180 -93.87 -18.65 -4.98
C GLN A 180 -93.90 -19.37 -6.34
N ALA A 181 -92.85 -20.14 -6.67
CA ALA A 181 -92.76 -20.94 -7.90
C ALA A 181 -93.50 -22.29 -7.82
N GLN A 182 -93.62 -22.92 -6.64
CA GLN A 182 -94.37 -24.18 -6.48
C GLN A 182 -95.86 -23.99 -6.82
N ARG A 183 -96.43 -22.82 -6.51
CA ARG A 183 -97.78 -22.41 -6.92
C ARG A 183 -97.96 -22.22 -8.45
N ALA A 184 -96.88 -22.25 -9.23
CA ALA A 184 -96.92 -22.25 -10.68
C ALA A 184 -96.55 -23.63 -11.28
N LEU A 185 -95.70 -24.40 -10.61
CA LEU A 185 -95.19 -25.70 -11.09
C LEU A 185 -96.24 -26.81 -11.13
N GLU A 186 -97.30 -26.76 -10.31
CA GLU A 186 -98.44 -27.69 -10.38
C GLU A 186 -99.10 -27.73 -11.79
N HIS A 187 -98.91 -26.69 -12.61
CA HIS A 187 -99.35 -26.65 -14.00
C HIS A 187 -98.31 -27.23 -15.00
N GLU A 188 -97.02 -27.23 -14.67
CA GLU A 188 -95.91 -27.62 -15.57
C GLU A 188 -95.48 -29.10 -15.46
N GLU A 189 -95.81 -29.79 -14.36
CA GLU A 189 -95.38 -31.18 -14.14
C GLU A 189 -95.88 -32.16 -15.24
N ASN A 190 -97.05 -31.88 -15.83
CA ASN A 190 -97.59 -32.61 -16.99
C ASN A 190 -96.82 -32.40 -18.31
N GLU A 191 -96.06 -31.30 -18.43
CA GLU A 191 -95.15 -31.06 -19.56
C GLU A 191 -93.76 -31.69 -19.34
N ALA A 192 -93.27 -31.67 -18.10
CA ALA A 192 -91.95 -32.19 -17.74
C ALA A 192 -91.77 -33.68 -18.07
N ALA A 193 -92.81 -34.50 -17.83
CA ALA A 193 -92.79 -35.95 -18.07
C ALA A 193 -92.41 -36.32 -19.52
N LYS A 194 -92.87 -35.54 -20.51
CA LYS A 194 -92.59 -35.76 -21.94
C LYS A 194 -91.12 -35.45 -22.29
N ARG A 195 -90.54 -34.42 -21.65
CA ARG A 195 -89.17 -33.93 -21.96
C ARG A 195 -88.07 -34.83 -21.39
N ILE A 196 -88.32 -35.51 -20.26
CA ILE A 196 -87.37 -36.44 -19.62
C ILE A 196 -86.99 -37.61 -20.55
N GLN A 197 -87.95 -38.16 -21.30
CA GLN A 197 -87.73 -39.27 -22.25
C GLN A 197 -86.76 -38.90 -23.38
N LEU A 198 -86.74 -37.62 -23.77
CA LEU A 198 -85.90 -37.09 -24.86
C LEU A 198 -84.43 -36.94 -24.41
N ILE A 199 -84.22 -36.48 -23.17
CA ILE A 199 -82.88 -36.25 -22.59
C ILE A 199 -82.10 -37.57 -22.39
N ALA A 200 -82.79 -38.67 -22.07
CA ALA A 200 -82.18 -39.98 -21.86
C ALA A 200 -81.38 -40.46 -23.09
N ARG A 201 -81.97 -40.37 -24.28
CA ARG A 201 -81.34 -40.76 -25.56
C ARG A 201 -80.06 -39.95 -25.82
N GLY A 202 -80.06 -38.67 -25.45
CA GLY A 202 -78.91 -37.79 -25.57
C GLY A 202 -77.76 -38.01 -24.58
N LYS A 203 -77.87 -38.89 -23.57
CA LYS A 203 -76.76 -39.19 -22.65
C LYS A 203 -75.76 -40.22 -23.21
N LEU A 204 -76.23 -41.20 -24.00
CA LEU A 204 -75.40 -42.27 -24.56
C LEU A 204 -74.26 -41.73 -25.44
N ALA A 205 -74.58 -40.93 -26.47
CA ALA A 205 -73.60 -40.40 -27.44
C ALA A 205 -72.49 -39.53 -26.80
N ARG A 206 -72.74 -38.94 -25.62
CA ARG A 206 -71.73 -38.14 -24.89
C ARG A 206 -70.78 -39.00 -24.04
N GLY A 207 -71.18 -40.21 -23.66
CA GLY A 207 -70.35 -41.13 -22.89
C GLY A 207 -69.16 -41.71 -23.66
N GLU A 208 -69.27 -41.84 -24.98
CA GLU A 208 -68.21 -42.42 -25.82
C GLU A 208 -67.10 -41.42 -26.13
N ARG A 209 -67.48 -40.18 -26.54
CA ARG A 209 -66.53 -39.09 -26.83
C ARG A 209 -65.60 -38.80 -25.64
N HIS A 210 -66.14 -38.83 -24.42
CA HIS A 210 -65.35 -38.62 -23.20
C HIS A 210 -64.25 -39.68 -22.98
N LYS A 211 -64.44 -40.93 -23.42
CA LYS A 211 -63.42 -42.00 -23.30
C LYS A 211 -62.20 -41.74 -24.19
N LEU A 212 -62.40 -41.21 -25.40
CA LEU A 212 -61.32 -40.91 -26.34
C LEU A 212 -60.42 -39.77 -25.85
N ASP A 213 -61.00 -38.70 -25.29
CA ASP A 213 -60.21 -37.56 -24.80
C ASP A 213 -59.37 -37.93 -23.56
N GLN A 214 -59.86 -38.84 -22.70
CA GLN A 214 -59.07 -39.40 -21.59
C GLN A 214 -57.84 -40.20 -22.08
N GLN A 215 -57.92 -40.88 -23.22
CA GLN A 215 -56.78 -41.60 -23.80
C GLN A 215 -55.73 -40.63 -24.37
N ARG A 216 -56.17 -39.58 -25.09
CA ARG A 216 -55.30 -38.51 -25.60
C ARG A 216 -54.55 -37.79 -24.47
N ALA A 217 -55.23 -37.46 -23.37
CA ALA A 217 -54.62 -36.82 -22.21
C ALA A 217 -53.51 -37.66 -21.55
N LYS A 218 -53.68 -39.00 -21.47
CA LYS A 218 -52.67 -39.92 -20.91
C LYS A 218 -51.38 -39.94 -21.72
N LEU A 219 -51.46 -39.93 -23.06
CA LEU A 219 -50.29 -39.89 -23.94
C LEU A 219 -49.50 -38.58 -23.80
N ALA A 220 -50.20 -37.44 -23.82
CA ALA A 220 -49.58 -36.11 -23.65
C ALA A 220 -48.84 -35.97 -22.29
N SER A 221 -49.39 -36.55 -21.21
CA SER A 221 -48.73 -36.58 -19.89
C SER A 221 -47.42 -37.36 -19.90
N ARG A 222 -47.36 -38.50 -20.61
CA ARG A 222 -46.16 -39.34 -20.73
C ARG A 222 -45.03 -38.63 -21.48
N GLN A 223 -45.34 -37.97 -22.59
CA GLN A 223 -44.39 -37.15 -23.35
C GLN A 223 -43.86 -35.96 -22.53
N ARG A 224 -44.73 -35.20 -21.85
CA ARG A 224 -44.34 -34.10 -20.94
C ARG A 224 -43.42 -34.57 -19.81
N SER A 225 -43.59 -35.81 -19.34
CA SER A 225 -42.75 -36.42 -18.31
C SER A 225 -41.36 -36.80 -18.84
N GLN A 226 -41.28 -37.34 -20.06
CA GLN A 226 -40.01 -37.64 -20.74
C GLN A 226 -39.21 -36.36 -21.05
N ALA A 227 -39.86 -35.30 -21.56
CA ALA A 227 -39.22 -33.99 -21.77
C ALA A 227 -38.64 -33.41 -20.46
N LYS A 228 -39.41 -33.45 -19.37
CA LYS A 228 -38.94 -33.05 -18.02
C LYS A 228 -37.81 -33.93 -17.49
N ALA A 229 -37.70 -35.19 -17.90
CA ALA A 229 -36.54 -36.04 -17.57
C ALA A 229 -35.29 -35.63 -18.36
N ALA A 230 -35.41 -35.46 -19.68
CA ALA A 230 -34.32 -35.03 -20.56
C ALA A 230 -33.69 -33.69 -20.12
N ILE A 231 -34.52 -32.68 -19.81
CA ILE A 231 -34.05 -31.37 -19.33
C ILE A 231 -33.28 -31.50 -18.00
N ARG A 232 -33.69 -32.39 -17.09
CA ARG A 232 -32.97 -32.65 -15.83
C ARG A 232 -31.62 -33.30 -16.07
N ILE A 233 -31.54 -34.28 -16.98
CA ILE A 233 -30.28 -34.93 -17.38
C ILE A 233 -29.32 -33.90 -18.02
N GLN A 234 -29.80 -33.09 -18.95
CA GLN A 234 -29.00 -32.03 -19.59
C GLN A 234 -28.50 -30.99 -18.59
N LYS A 235 -29.32 -30.57 -17.61
CA LYS A 235 -28.92 -29.65 -16.53
C LYS A 235 -27.78 -30.23 -15.68
N VAL A 236 -27.85 -31.52 -15.32
CA VAL A 236 -26.80 -32.21 -14.56
C VAL A 236 -25.52 -32.35 -15.40
N PHE A 237 -25.64 -32.69 -16.68
CA PHE A 237 -24.49 -32.82 -17.59
C PHE A 237 -23.74 -31.49 -17.76
N ARG A 238 -24.43 -30.40 -18.10
CA ARG A 238 -23.83 -29.05 -18.20
C ARG A 238 -23.14 -28.64 -16.90
N GLY A 239 -23.75 -28.92 -15.74
CA GLY A 239 -23.13 -28.71 -14.43
C GLY A 239 -21.89 -29.57 -14.16
N LYS A 240 -21.83 -30.81 -14.65
CA LYS A 240 -20.66 -31.69 -14.57
C LYS A 240 -19.51 -31.17 -15.46
N GLN A 241 -19.83 -30.69 -16.67
CA GLN A 241 -18.86 -30.10 -17.59
C GLN A 241 -18.24 -28.81 -17.02
N ALA A 242 -19.07 -27.90 -16.47
CA ALA A 242 -18.58 -26.70 -15.79
C ALA A 242 -17.62 -27.02 -14.63
N ARG A 243 -17.95 -28.04 -13.81
CA ARG A 243 -17.06 -28.50 -12.72
C ARG A 243 -15.74 -29.09 -13.21
N LYS A 244 -15.72 -29.79 -14.35
CA LYS A 244 -14.48 -30.27 -15.00
C LYS A 244 -13.60 -29.08 -15.41
N MET A 245 -14.18 -28.07 -16.06
CA MET A 245 -13.45 -26.87 -16.48
C MET A 245 -12.87 -26.09 -15.30
N THR A 246 -13.62 -25.92 -14.20
CA THR A 246 -13.10 -25.21 -13.02
C THR A 246 -12.00 -26.00 -12.29
N LEU A 247 -12.05 -27.33 -12.28
CA LEU A 247 -10.96 -28.16 -11.73
C LEU A 247 -9.69 -28.02 -12.57
N GLN A 248 -9.80 -28.06 -13.90
CA GLN A 248 -8.67 -27.86 -14.82
C GLN A 248 -8.07 -26.44 -14.68
N LEU A 249 -8.90 -25.42 -14.47
CA LEU A 249 -8.42 -24.05 -14.22
C LEU A 249 -7.70 -23.94 -12.86
N GLN A 250 -8.22 -24.62 -11.81
CA GLN A 250 -7.55 -24.69 -10.51
C GLN A 250 -6.23 -25.46 -10.55
N GLN A 251 -6.09 -26.48 -11.40
CA GLN A 251 -4.83 -27.19 -11.63
C GLN A 251 -3.80 -26.24 -12.26
N LYS A 252 -4.14 -25.57 -13.37
CA LYS A 252 -3.27 -24.57 -14.00
C LYS A 252 -2.82 -23.47 -13.05
N HIS A 253 -3.72 -22.90 -12.25
CA HIS A 253 -3.33 -21.88 -11.26
C HIS A 253 -2.45 -22.42 -10.12
N ARG A 254 -2.48 -23.72 -9.81
CA ARG A 254 -1.52 -24.34 -8.87
C ARG A 254 -0.16 -24.55 -9.51
N GLU A 255 -0.12 -25.00 -10.77
CA GLU A 255 1.10 -25.17 -11.57
C GLU A 255 1.80 -23.81 -11.78
N GLU A 256 1.05 -22.77 -12.17
CA GLU A 256 1.51 -21.38 -12.26
C GLU A 256 2.09 -20.86 -10.93
N ALA A 257 1.42 -21.15 -9.81
CA ALA A 257 1.90 -20.78 -8.48
C ALA A 257 3.16 -21.54 -8.05
N GLN A 258 3.29 -22.82 -8.42
CA GLN A 258 4.50 -23.62 -8.20
C GLN A 258 5.67 -23.08 -9.03
N VAL A 259 5.48 -22.83 -10.33
CA VAL A 259 6.50 -22.22 -11.20
C VAL A 259 6.91 -20.82 -10.71
N ALA A 260 5.97 -20.03 -10.19
CA ALA A 260 6.27 -18.74 -9.56
C ALA A 260 7.10 -18.89 -8.26
N LEU A 261 6.77 -19.88 -7.43
CA LEU A 261 7.51 -20.21 -6.22
C LEU A 261 8.94 -20.67 -6.56
N ASP A 262 9.11 -21.57 -7.53
CA ASP A 262 10.40 -22.10 -7.95
C ASP A 262 11.30 -21.02 -8.57
N ARG A 263 10.73 -20.08 -9.34
CA ARG A 263 11.45 -18.88 -9.80
C ARG A 263 11.96 -18.04 -8.62
N LEU A 264 11.17 -17.88 -7.56
CA LEU A 264 11.55 -17.11 -6.36
C LEU A 264 12.58 -17.87 -5.50
N VAL A 265 12.47 -19.19 -5.40
CA VAL A 265 13.48 -20.07 -4.79
C VAL A 265 14.78 -20.04 -5.59
N HIS A 266 14.73 -20.00 -6.92
CA HIS A 266 15.92 -19.86 -7.77
C HIS A 266 16.57 -18.48 -7.58
N GLN A 267 15.79 -17.38 -7.57
CA GLN A 267 16.30 -16.03 -7.31
C GLN A 267 16.90 -15.86 -5.91
N THR A 268 16.38 -16.55 -4.89
CA THR A 268 16.98 -16.53 -3.55
C THR A 268 18.25 -17.38 -3.48
N LYS A 269 18.30 -18.54 -4.16
CA LYS A 269 19.52 -19.35 -4.33
C LYS A 269 20.63 -18.58 -5.06
N THR A 270 20.34 -17.89 -6.17
CA THR A 270 21.36 -17.10 -6.90
C THR A 270 21.83 -15.89 -6.11
N ARG A 271 20.93 -15.16 -5.42
CA ARG A 271 21.33 -14.08 -4.50
C ARG A 271 22.19 -14.58 -3.32
N ALA A 272 21.94 -15.78 -2.81
CA ALA A 272 22.78 -16.40 -1.79
C ALA A 272 24.16 -16.79 -2.36
N ALA A 273 24.20 -17.43 -3.55
CA ALA A 273 25.43 -17.78 -4.24
C ALA A 273 26.32 -16.56 -4.54
N LEU A 274 25.73 -15.46 -5.03
CA LEU A 274 26.46 -14.19 -5.25
C LEU A 274 27.04 -13.63 -3.94
N LYS A 275 26.30 -13.64 -2.83
CA LYS A 275 26.84 -13.23 -1.53
C LYS A 275 28.01 -14.12 -1.08
N ILE A 276 27.89 -15.44 -1.24
CA ILE A 276 28.96 -16.39 -0.93
C ILE A 276 30.20 -16.11 -1.81
N GLN A 277 30.02 -15.92 -3.12
CA GLN A 277 31.11 -15.58 -4.05
C GLN A 277 31.80 -14.26 -3.67
N CYS A 278 31.06 -13.22 -3.31
CA CYS A 278 31.64 -11.96 -2.82
C CYS A 278 32.44 -12.15 -1.52
N CYS A 279 31.92 -12.94 -0.57
CA CYS A 279 32.63 -13.29 0.67
C CYS A 279 33.91 -14.09 0.39
N VAL A 280 33.87 -15.06 -0.53
CA VAL A 280 35.04 -15.87 -0.94
C VAL A 280 36.08 -15.01 -1.65
N ARG A 281 35.69 -14.11 -2.58
CA ARG A 281 36.61 -13.16 -3.23
C ARG A 281 37.31 -12.26 -2.19
N ARG A 282 36.56 -11.76 -1.18
CA ARG A 282 37.10 -10.95 -0.08
C ARG A 282 37.97 -11.77 0.90
N PHE A 283 37.72 -13.06 1.06
CA PHE A 283 38.59 -13.97 1.82
C PHE A 283 39.91 -14.19 1.07
N LEU A 284 39.85 -14.51 -0.23
CA LEU A 284 41.02 -14.73 -1.08
C LEU A 284 41.93 -13.50 -1.16
N SER A 285 41.39 -12.28 -1.25
CA SER A 285 42.21 -11.05 -1.24
C SER A 285 42.92 -10.84 0.11
N ARG A 286 42.26 -11.14 1.24
CA ARG A 286 42.90 -11.15 2.57
C ARG A 286 43.99 -12.24 2.67
N CYS A 287 43.76 -13.43 2.12
CA CYS A 287 44.76 -14.49 2.06
C CYS A 287 46.00 -14.08 1.24
N ARG A 288 45.81 -13.45 0.07
CA ARG A 288 46.91 -12.89 -0.74
C ARG A 288 47.70 -11.83 0.03
N TYR A 289 47.02 -10.91 0.71
CA TYR A 289 47.67 -9.92 1.58
C TYR A 289 48.49 -10.56 2.70
N PHE A 290 47.91 -11.53 3.43
CA PHE A 290 48.63 -12.23 4.50
C PHE A 290 49.82 -13.06 3.98
N HIS A 291 49.70 -13.66 2.80
CA HIS A 291 50.82 -14.36 2.14
C HIS A 291 51.96 -13.39 1.84
N ARG A 292 51.69 -12.29 1.11
CA ARG A 292 52.70 -11.27 0.77
C ARG A 292 53.34 -10.63 2.01
N LYS A 293 52.56 -10.35 3.06
CA LYS A 293 53.11 -9.87 4.34
C LYS A 293 54.11 -10.87 4.93
N ARG A 294 53.78 -12.17 4.90
CA ARG A 294 54.65 -13.25 5.39
C ARG A 294 55.89 -13.45 4.51
N GLU A 295 55.79 -13.26 3.19
CA GLU A 295 56.94 -13.22 2.28
C GLU A 295 57.93 -12.11 2.67
N VAL A 296 57.44 -10.88 2.89
CA VAL A 296 58.26 -9.72 3.29
C VAL A 296 58.90 -9.94 4.66
N GLU A 297 58.16 -10.45 5.64
CA GLU A 297 58.71 -10.81 6.96
C GLU A 297 59.81 -11.88 6.88
N LEU A 298 59.67 -12.88 5.99
CA LEU A 298 60.69 -13.91 5.76
C LEU A 298 61.90 -13.37 5.00
N ARG A 299 61.72 -12.51 4.00
CA ARG A 299 62.82 -11.81 3.29
C ARG A 299 63.63 -10.96 4.26
N LYS A 300 62.96 -10.19 5.14
CA LYS A 300 63.64 -9.38 6.14
C LYS A 300 64.47 -10.24 7.10
N LYS A 301 63.89 -11.33 7.63
CA LYS A 301 64.62 -12.27 8.50
C LYS A 301 65.83 -12.92 7.80
N LYS A 302 65.74 -13.22 6.50
CA LYS A 302 66.89 -13.71 5.73
C LYS A 302 68.00 -12.66 5.64
N LYS A 303 67.69 -11.39 5.30
CA LYS A 303 68.67 -10.29 5.29
C LYS A 303 69.30 -10.07 6.68
N GLU A 304 68.50 -10.07 7.75
CA GLU A 304 68.98 -9.94 9.14
C GLU A 304 69.97 -11.07 9.50
N LEU A 305 69.75 -12.30 9.01
CA LEU A 305 70.65 -13.44 9.19
C LEU A 305 71.92 -13.33 8.34
N GLN A 306 71.82 -12.85 7.10
CA GLN A 306 72.97 -12.59 6.23
C GLN A 306 73.90 -11.52 6.82
N PHE A 307 73.37 -10.37 7.24
CA PHE A 307 74.14 -9.33 7.94
C PHE A 307 74.83 -9.86 9.21
N ALA A 308 74.17 -10.75 9.97
CA ALA A 308 74.77 -11.38 11.14
C ALA A 308 75.94 -12.33 10.77
N GLN A 309 75.82 -13.08 9.67
CA GLN A 309 76.87 -13.96 9.15
C GLN A 309 78.06 -13.16 8.60
N GLU A 310 77.81 -12.11 7.83
CA GLU A 310 78.83 -11.20 7.29
C GLU A 310 79.59 -10.49 8.42
N HIS A 311 78.88 -9.95 9.41
CA HIS A 311 79.49 -9.34 10.58
C HIS A 311 80.32 -10.35 11.39
N ALA A 312 79.84 -11.59 11.57
CA ALA A 312 80.62 -12.65 12.20
C ALA A 312 81.89 -13.01 11.41
N ALA A 313 81.80 -13.08 10.08
CA ALA A 313 82.94 -13.31 9.20
C ALA A 313 83.98 -12.17 9.30
N ILE A 314 83.55 -10.91 9.33
CA ILE A 314 84.43 -9.76 9.56
C ILE A 314 85.15 -9.87 10.92
N VAL A 315 84.41 -10.19 12.00
CA VAL A 315 85.00 -10.38 13.34
C VAL A 315 86.04 -11.51 13.36
N ILE A 316 85.76 -12.64 12.70
CA ILE A 316 86.69 -13.77 12.55
C ILE A 316 87.92 -13.36 11.73
N GLN A 317 87.74 -12.67 10.60
CA GLN A 317 88.85 -12.15 9.80
C GLN A 317 89.72 -11.17 10.59
N CYS A 318 89.13 -10.25 11.35
CA CYS A 318 89.88 -9.34 12.23
C CYS A 318 90.67 -10.10 13.31
N ALA A 319 90.10 -11.14 13.91
CA ALA A 319 90.80 -12.00 14.86
C ALA A 319 91.96 -12.76 14.20
N MET A 320 91.76 -13.34 13.01
CA MET A 320 92.81 -14.03 12.24
C MET A 320 93.93 -13.09 11.80
N ARG A 321 93.63 -11.90 11.26
CA ARG A 321 94.62 -10.88 10.90
C ARG A 321 95.44 -10.46 12.12
N ARG A 322 94.79 -10.24 13.27
CA ARG A 322 95.45 -9.90 14.55
C ARG A 322 96.32 -11.06 15.09
N ALA A 323 95.90 -12.30 14.91
CA ALA A 323 96.68 -13.49 15.28
C ALA A 323 97.88 -13.73 14.35
N ARG A 324 97.76 -13.43 13.04
CA ARG A 324 98.88 -13.45 12.07
C ARG A 324 99.91 -12.39 12.42
N ALA A 325 99.49 -11.16 12.69
CA ALA A 325 100.37 -10.07 13.12
C ALA A 325 101.14 -10.43 14.42
N ARG A 326 100.46 -11.03 15.41
CA ARG A 326 101.11 -11.54 16.64
C ARG A 326 102.15 -12.63 16.35
N ARG A 327 101.88 -13.56 15.43
CA ARG A 327 102.87 -14.58 15.00
C ARG A 327 104.09 -13.95 14.35
N ILE A 328 103.91 -13.01 13.43
CA ILE A 328 105.02 -12.30 12.75
C ILE A 328 105.89 -11.53 13.76
N LEU A 329 105.26 -10.83 14.72
CA LEU A 329 105.99 -10.13 15.80
C LEU A 329 106.78 -11.10 16.70
N LEU A 330 106.23 -12.30 16.99
CA LEU A 330 106.95 -13.33 17.76
C LEU A 330 108.09 -13.97 16.96
N GLN A 331 107.96 -14.12 15.63
CA GLN A 331 109.06 -14.57 14.76
C GLN A 331 110.18 -13.53 14.72
N ARG A 332 109.87 -12.27 14.36
CA ARG A 332 110.85 -11.18 14.35
C ARG A 332 111.52 -10.95 15.71
N ARG A 333 110.80 -11.13 16.82
CA ARG A 333 111.39 -11.06 18.16
C ARG A 333 112.41 -12.19 18.40
N ARG A 334 112.10 -13.44 18.02
CA ARG A 334 113.03 -14.58 18.11
C ARG A 334 114.24 -14.41 17.17
N GLU A 335 114.04 -13.86 15.98
CA GLU A 335 115.10 -13.53 15.03
C GLU A 335 116.02 -12.43 15.59
N PHE A 336 115.45 -11.41 16.24
CA PHE A 336 116.19 -10.35 16.92
C PHE A 336 116.97 -10.88 18.14
N GLU A 337 116.36 -11.72 18.97
CA GLU A 337 117.02 -12.40 20.10
C GLU A 337 118.17 -13.31 19.63
N LYS A 338 117.99 -14.05 18.51
CA LYS A 338 119.07 -14.80 17.86
C LYS A 338 120.19 -13.90 17.32
N ARG A 339 119.86 -12.81 16.62
CA ARG A 339 120.86 -11.85 16.10
C ARG A 339 121.66 -11.21 17.23
N ILE A 340 121.02 -10.83 18.34
CA ILE A 340 121.70 -10.37 19.55
C ILE A 340 122.67 -11.44 20.10
N SER A 341 122.30 -12.72 20.11
CA SER A 341 123.21 -13.78 20.56
C SER A 341 124.44 -13.98 19.67
N MET A 342 124.36 -13.68 18.36
CA MET A 342 125.54 -13.71 17.47
C MET A 342 126.39 -12.43 17.59
N MET A 343 125.74 -11.28 17.84
CA MET A 343 126.40 -9.98 18.07
C MET A 343 127.15 -9.91 19.43
N ALA A 344 127.14 -10.98 20.22
CA ALA A 344 127.93 -11.13 21.45
C ALA A 344 129.37 -11.63 21.19
N SER A 345 129.88 -11.48 19.96
CA SER A 345 131.24 -11.87 19.56
C SER A 345 132.06 -10.65 19.09
N GLU A 346 133.38 -10.70 19.26
CA GLU A 346 134.21 -9.52 19.58
C GLU A 346 134.64 -8.61 18.40
N LYS A 347 133.87 -8.53 17.31
CA LYS A 347 134.14 -7.64 16.17
C LYS A 347 132.90 -6.80 15.81
N ALA A 348 132.66 -5.74 16.60
CA ALA A 348 131.35 -5.08 16.62
C ALA A 348 131.28 -3.65 16.05
N HIS A 349 132.28 -2.77 16.23
CA HIS A 349 132.02 -1.32 16.11
C HIS A 349 131.77 -0.82 14.67
N ASP A 350 132.62 -1.19 13.71
CA ASP A 350 132.45 -0.76 12.30
C ASP A 350 131.29 -1.49 11.61
N GLU A 351 131.06 -2.75 12.01
CA GLU A 351 129.89 -3.54 11.62
C GLU A 351 128.59 -2.86 12.09
N ILE A 352 128.56 -2.31 13.31
CA ILE A 352 127.41 -1.56 13.86
C ILE A 352 127.10 -0.30 13.03
N GLU A 353 128.08 0.40 12.48
CA GLU A 353 127.81 1.58 11.64
C GLU A 353 127.25 1.21 10.26
N ARG A 354 127.74 0.13 9.64
CA ARG A 354 127.17 -0.39 8.39
C ARG A 354 125.74 -0.88 8.62
N LEU A 355 125.54 -1.74 9.63
CA LEU A 355 124.24 -2.28 10.00
C LEU A 355 123.25 -1.19 10.43
N ARG A 356 123.69 -0.04 10.95
CA ARG A 356 122.82 1.14 11.18
C ARG A 356 122.37 1.79 9.88
N LYS A 357 123.27 2.06 8.94
CA LYS A 357 122.93 2.65 7.63
C LYS A 357 122.00 1.72 6.83
N GLU A 358 122.30 0.43 6.82
CA GLU A 358 121.43 -0.60 6.24
C GLU A 358 120.07 -0.66 6.94
N GLN A 359 120.00 -0.56 8.27
CA GLN A 359 118.72 -0.47 9.00
C GLN A 359 117.95 0.82 8.71
N GLU A 360 118.62 1.96 8.54
CA GLU A 360 117.97 3.23 8.17
C GLU A 360 117.40 3.16 6.74
N GLU A 361 118.13 2.55 5.80
CA GLU A 361 117.64 2.25 4.46
C GLU A 361 116.49 1.23 4.44
N GLU A 362 116.59 0.11 5.17
CA GLU A 362 115.51 -0.87 5.30
C GLU A 362 114.26 -0.25 5.94
N LEU A 363 114.43 0.61 6.95
CA LEU A 363 113.34 1.34 7.60
C LEU A 363 112.69 2.36 6.65
N LEU A 364 113.47 3.04 5.80
CA LEU A 364 112.97 3.92 4.75
C LEU A 364 112.20 3.15 3.67
N LYS A 365 112.76 2.03 3.17
CA LYS A 365 112.11 1.14 2.21
C LYS A 365 110.80 0.56 2.77
N LEU A 366 110.80 0.12 4.04
CA LEU A 366 109.58 -0.32 4.75
C LEU A 366 108.58 0.81 4.97
N LYS A 367 109.01 2.04 5.30
CA LYS A 367 108.10 3.21 5.42
C LYS A 367 107.43 3.53 4.09
N LEU A 368 108.18 3.59 3.00
CA LEU A 368 107.63 3.81 1.65
C LEU A 368 106.64 2.71 1.27
N GLN A 369 106.99 1.45 1.51
CA GLN A 369 106.11 0.31 1.22
C GLN A 369 104.84 0.32 2.09
N LEU A 370 104.92 0.73 3.36
CA LEU A 370 103.76 0.91 4.24
C LEU A 370 102.88 2.08 3.82
N LEU A 371 103.45 3.24 3.45
CA LEU A 371 102.71 4.40 2.96
C LEU A 371 101.98 4.09 1.64
N TYR A 372 102.60 3.29 0.76
CA TYR A 372 101.96 2.81 -0.46
C TYR A 372 100.82 1.82 -0.17
N GLN A 373 101.01 0.89 0.78
CA GLN A 373 99.94 -0.02 1.24
C GLN A 373 98.81 0.72 1.96
N GLU A 374 99.11 1.83 2.64
CA GLU A 374 98.11 2.69 3.28
C GLU A 374 97.32 3.51 2.24
N SER A 375 97.95 4.02 1.19
CA SER A 375 97.25 4.77 0.14
C SER A 375 96.39 3.87 -0.75
N THR A 376 96.84 2.65 -1.09
CA THR A 376 96.00 1.67 -1.79
C THR A 376 94.85 1.19 -0.90
N ALA A 377 95.09 0.82 0.36
CA ALA A 377 94.03 0.43 1.28
C ALA A 377 93.00 1.55 1.55
N ASN A 378 93.43 2.82 1.59
CA ASN A 378 92.53 3.96 1.74
C ASN A 378 91.70 4.21 0.46
N THR A 379 92.28 4.09 -0.74
CA THR A 379 91.52 4.24 -2.00
C THR A 379 90.53 3.10 -2.24
N GLU A 380 90.89 1.85 -1.91
CA GLU A 380 89.96 0.73 -1.85
C GLU A 380 88.85 0.96 -0.81
N ALA A 381 89.20 1.45 0.39
CA ALA A 381 88.22 1.74 1.44
C ALA A 381 87.29 2.92 1.12
N VAL A 382 87.67 3.84 0.22
CA VAL A 382 86.77 4.86 -0.33
C VAL A 382 85.81 4.22 -1.34
N ARG A 383 86.30 3.49 -2.34
CA ARG A 383 85.43 2.78 -3.31
C ARG A 383 84.38 1.89 -2.64
N LEU A 384 84.79 1.10 -1.65
CA LEU A 384 83.88 0.22 -0.89
C LEU A 384 82.86 1.00 -0.04
N ARG A 385 83.13 2.26 0.35
CA ARG A 385 82.12 3.12 0.99
C ARG A 385 81.14 3.65 -0.02
N ASP A 386 81.61 4.10 -1.18
CA ASP A 386 80.78 4.67 -2.24
C ASP A 386 79.83 3.59 -2.84
N GLU A 387 80.33 2.37 -3.01
CA GLU A 387 79.51 1.19 -3.36
C GLU A 387 78.46 0.87 -2.29
N LEU A 388 78.82 0.91 -0.99
CA LEU A 388 77.86 0.72 0.12
C LEU A 388 76.85 1.87 0.23
N VAL A 389 77.20 3.09 -0.18
CA VAL A 389 76.27 4.23 -0.26
C VAL A 389 75.27 3.98 -1.40
N ARG A 390 75.73 3.67 -2.63
CA ARG A 390 74.84 3.32 -3.74
C ARG A 390 73.91 2.16 -3.42
N GLN A 391 74.42 1.08 -2.82
CA GLN A 391 73.58 -0.06 -2.41
C GLN A 391 72.51 0.34 -1.39
N ARG A 392 72.82 1.23 -0.44
CA ARG A 392 71.83 1.76 0.51
C ARG A 392 70.81 2.68 -0.15
N GLU A 393 71.23 3.51 -1.10
CA GLU A 393 70.32 4.35 -1.89
C GLU A 393 69.38 3.49 -2.74
N GLU A 394 69.89 2.45 -3.39
CA GLU A 394 69.11 1.47 -4.15
C GLU A 394 68.19 0.61 -3.27
N GLU A 395 68.57 0.28 -2.03
CA GLU A 395 67.67 -0.36 -1.06
C GLU A 395 66.64 0.61 -0.47
N GLU A 396 66.98 1.87 -0.25
CA GLU A 396 66.03 2.90 0.17
C GLU A 396 65.01 3.22 -0.93
N VAL A 397 65.44 3.30 -2.20
CA VAL A 397 64.53 3.47 -3.35
C VAL A 397 63.57 2.29 -3.42
N ARG A 398 64.07 1.04 -3.37
CA ARG A 398 63.22 -0.16 -3.37
C ARG A 398 62.28 -0.22 -2.16
N HIS A 399 62.69 0.20 -0.97
CA HIS A 399 61.78 0.28 0.18
C HIS A 399 60.78 1.45 0.09
N LYS A 400 61.13 2.56 -0.56
CA LYS A 400 60.19 3.64 -0.90
C LYS A 400 59.15 3.12 -1.90
N GLU A 401 59.55 2.41 -2.94
CA GLU A 401 58.68 1.72 -3.90
C GLU A 401 57.76 0.69 -3.22
N GLU A 402 58.28 -0.26 -2.45
CA GLU A 402 57.48 -1.24 -1.67
C GLU A 402 56.48 -0.54 -0.74
N SER A 403 56.85 0.58 -0.12
CA SER A 403 55.95 1.36 0.73
C SER A 403 54.85 2.08 -0.08
N GLN A 404 55.17 2.54 -1.29
CA GLN A 404 54.23 3.17 -2.21
C GLN A 404 53.29 2.15 -2.84
N GLU A 405 53.72 0.92 -3.13
CA GLU A 405 52.84 -0.20 -3.53
C GLU A 405 51.86 -0.56 -2.40
N LEU A 406 52.36 -0.71 -1.17
CA LEU A 406 51.51 -0.98 0.00
C LEU A 406 50.53 0.16 0.27
N ALA A 407 50.94 1.41 0.04
CA ALA A 407 50.07 2.58 0.11
C ALA A 407 49.03 2.60 -1.04
N ARG A 408 49.42 2.29 -2.28
CA ARG A 408 48.53 2.16 -3.44
C ARG A 408 47.48 1.08 -3.21
N LEU A 409 47.86 -0.14 -2.83
CA LEU A 409 46.91 -1.24 -2.54
C LEU A 409 45.97 -0.91 -1.37
N ARG A 410 46.43 -0.14 -0.39
CA ARG A 410 45.59 0.36 0.72
C ARG A 410 44.65 1.47 0.27
N LEU A 411 45.08 2.37 -0.61
CA LEU A 411 44.25 3.40 -1.20
C LEU A 411 43.21 2.79 -2.15
N GLU A 412 43.60 1.83 -2.98
CA GLU A 412 42.74 1.09 -3.91
C GLU A 412 41.64 0.33 -3.16
N THR A 413 41.97 -0.37 -2.08
CA THR A 413 40.96 -1.05 -1.25
C THR A 413 40.03 -0.07 -0.53
N LEU A 414 40.51 1.12 -0.15
CA LEU A 414 39.66 2.20 0.38
C LEU A 414 38.80 2.88 -0.71
N MET A 415 39.31 3.00 -1.93
CA MET A 415 38.57 3.50 -3.10
C MET A 415 37.47 2.51 -3.51
N GLN A 416 37.76 1.21 -3.55
CA GLN A 416 36.75 0.16 -3.78
C GLN A 416 35.66 0.17 -2.70
N GLN A 417 35.99 0.46 -1.44
CA GLN A 417 34.98 0.69 -0.41
C GLN A 417 34.15 1.95 -0.67
N ARG A 418 34.80 3.10 -0.92
CA ARG A 418 34.12 4.36 -1.25
C ARG A 418 33.23 4.26 -2.48
N GLU A 419 33.62 3.50 -3.50
CA GLU A 419 32.79 3.22 -4.67
C GLU A 419 31.56 2.39 -4.32
N ILE A 420 31.70 1.36 -3.48
CA ILE A 420 30.57 0.55 -3.02
C ILE A 420 29.59 1.41 -2.21
N ASP A 421 30.12 2.24 -1.31
CA ASP A 421 29.32 3.13 -0.47
C ASP A 421 28.64 4.24 -1.31
N ALA A 422 29.37 4.89 -2.22
CA ALA A 422 28.82 5.89 -3.15
C ALA A 422 27.80 5.30 -4.13
N LYS A 423 28.00 4.08 -4.64
CA LYS A 423 27.00 3.37 -5.46
C LYS A 423 25.75 3.05 -4.63
N ALA A 424 25.89 2.70 -3.35
CA ALA A 424 24.76 2.51 -2.43
C ALA A 424 24.04 3.83 -2.08
N GLU A 425 24.74 4.97 -2.04
CA GLU A 425 24.17 6.31 -1.84
C GLU A 425 23.44 6.82 -3.10
N GLN A 426 24.03 6.66 -4.29
CA GLN A 426 23.35 6.92 -5.56
C GLN A 426 22.11 6.02 -5.72
N GLU A 427 22.16 4.77 -5.28
CA GLU A 427 20.98 3.88 -5.23
C GLU A 427 19.92 4.34 -4.22
N ARG A 428 20.26 5.14 -3.21
CA ARG A 428 19.28 5.75 -2.29
C ARG A 428 18.71 7.04 -2.88
N GLN A 429 19.56 7.89 -3.44
CA GLN A 429 19.17 9.12 -4.15
C GLN A 429 18.19 8.80 -5.28
N LYS A 430 18.52 7.86 -6.18
CA LYS A 430 17.62 7.41 -7.25
C LYS A 430 16.30 6.82 -6.77
N LYS A 431 16.24 6.26 -5.56
CA LYS A 431 14.98 5.78 -4.95
C LYS A 431 14.15 6.93 -4.37
N LEU A 432 14.79 7.91 -3.73
CA LEU A 432 14.14 9.13 -3.24
C LEU A 432 13.66 10.02 -4.40
N GLU A 433 14.44 10.14 -5.47
CA GLU A 433 14.05 10.79 -6.72
C GLU A 433 12.88 10.06 -7.38
N ALA A 434 12.94 8.72 -7.50
CA ALA A 434 11.82 7.93 -8.01
C ALA A 434 10.58 7.93 -7.10
N GLN A 435 10.70 8.31 -5.82
CA GLN A 435 9.55 8.58 -4.94
C GLN A 435 8.99 9.98 -5.21
N ARG A 436 9.82 11.03 -5.18
CA ARG A 436 9.43 12.41 -5.51
C ARG A 436 8.78 12.54 -6.89
N LEU A 437 9.32 11.85 -7.89
CA LEU A 437 8.82 11.87 -9.26
C LEU A 437 7.49 11.10 -9.39
N ARG A 438 7.22 10.11 -8.52
CA ARG A 438 5.88 9.51 -8.39
C ARG A 438 4.90 10.44 -7.69
N GLU A 439 5.33 11.10 -6.61
CA GLU A 439 4.53 12.09 -5.89
C GLU A 439 4.16 13.27 -6.81
N GLN A 440 5.11 13.77 -7.61
CA GLN A 440 4.88 14.74 -8.68
C GLN A 440 3.92 14.21 -9.75
N LEU A 441 4.14 13.01 -10.30
CA LEU A 441 3.23 12.39 -11.27
C LEU A 441 1.85 11.99 -10.70
N GLU A 442 1.67 11.99 -9.37
CA GLU A 442 0.38 11.80 -8.70
C GLU A 442 -0.32 13.14 -8.46
N LEU A 443 0.43 14.19 -8.09
CA LEU A 443 -0.03 15.58 -8.01
C LEU A 443 -0.42 16.13 -9.39
N GLU A 444 0.39 15.93 -10.43
CA GLU A 444 0.06 16.27 -11.81
C GLU A 444 -1.21 15.55 -12.26
N LYS A 445 -1.41 14.29 -11.87
CA LYS A 445 -2.67 13.54 -12.11
C LYS A 445 -3.82 13.92 -11.18
N GLN A 446 -3.61 14.74 -10.17
CA GLN A 446 -4.69 15.37 -9.39
C GLN A 446 -5.05 16.69 -10.09
N ILE A 447 -4.07 17.56 -10.33
CA ILE A 447 -4.21 18.82 -11.08
C ILE A 447 -4.82 18.59 -12.47
N GLN A 448 -4.44 17.54 -13.19
CA GLN A 448 -5.01 17.21 -14.51
C GLN A 448 -6.45 16.68 -14.40
N LYS A 449 -6.83 16.00 -13.31
CA LYS A 449 -8.23 15.62 -13.04
C LYS A 449 -9.07 16.80 -12.59
N GLU A 450 -8.48 17.74 -11.85
CA GLU A 450 -9.11 18.99 -11.44
C GLU A 450 -9.31 19.91 -12.65
N LYS A 451 -8.33 19.97 -13.58
CA LYS A 451 -8.48 20.62 -14.88
C LYS A 451 -9.48 19.89 -15.79
N GLU A 452 -9.48 18.56 -15.85
CA GLU A 452 -10.53 17.82 -16.56
C GLU A 452 -11.92 18.02 -15.92
N ALA A 453 -11.99 18.25 -14.61
CA ALA A 453 -13.25 18.55 -13.92
C ALA A 453 -13.68 19.99 -14.19
N SER A 454 -12.76 20.97 -14.15
CA SER A 454 -13.06 22.38 -14.46
C SER A 454 -13.37 22.60 -15.93
N MET A 455 -12.65 21.92 -16.84
CA MET A 455 -12.99 21.89 -18.26
C MET A 455 -14.36 21.24 -18.47
N ARG A 456 -14.70 20.15 -17.75
CA ARG A 456 -16.05 19.58 -17.84
C ARG A 456 -17.13 20.45 -17.20
N THR A 457 -16.85 21.22 -16.14
CA THR A 457 -17.85 22.19 -15.65
C THR A 457 -17.99 23.33 -16.65
N GLN A 458 -16.90 23.86 -17.21
CA GLN A 458 -16.92 24.86 -18.28
C GLN A 458 -17.63 24.36 -19.54
N GLU A 459 -17.35 23.16 -20.03
CA GLU A 459 -18.07 22.51 -21.14
C GLU A 459 -19.57 22.35 -20.83
N ASN A 460 -19.95 22.00 -19.59
CA ASN A 460 -21.36 21.90 -19.19
C ASN A 460 -22.02 23.28 -18.97
N GLU A 461 -21.27 24.28 -18.55
CA GLU A 461 -21.68 25.69 -18.39
C GLU A 461 -21.80 26.37 -19.77
N GLU A 462 -20.94 26.03 -20.73
CA GLU A 462 -20.99 26.43 -22.13
C GLU A 462 -22.12 25.69 -22.87
N LEU A 463 -22.34 24.40 -22.62
CA LEU A 463 -23.51 23.68 -23.14
C LEU A 463 -24.81 24.16 -22.48
N ALA A 464 -24.77 24.61 -21.23
CA ALA A 464 -25.89 25.30 -20.59
C ALA A 464 -26.09 26.70 -21.18
N ALA A 465 -25.02 27.47 -21.41
CA ALA A 465 -25.08 28.79 -22.03
C ALA A 465 -25.51 28.73 -23.50
N LEU A 466 -25.14 27.69 -24.25
CA LEU A 466 -25.62 27.42 -25.61
C LEU A 466 -27.08 26.98 -25.62
N LYS A 467 -27.53 26.20 -24.62
CA LYS A 467 -28.97 25.91 -24.44
C LYS A 467 -29.76 27.16 -24.06
N MET A 468 -29.24 27.97 -23.14
CA MET A 468 -29.84 29.25 -22.77
C MET A 468 -29.85 30.20 -23.97
N ALA A 469 -28.77 30.29 -24.76
CA ALA A 469 -28.72 31.07 -25.99
C ALA A 469 -29.71 30.57 -27.06
N ALA A 470 -29.89 29.26 -27.20
CA ALA A 470 -30.91 28.68 -28.10
C ALA A 470 -32.34 28.96 -27.61
N ILE A 471 -32.56 29.03 -26.28
CA ILE A 471 -33.82 29.48 -25.67
C ILE A 471 -34.02 30.99 -25.86
N LEU A 472 -32.95 31.79 -25.78
CA LEU A 472 -32.96 33.24 -25.98
C LEU A 472 -33.10 33.64 -27.46
N GLN A 473 -32.81 32.74 -28.40
CA GLN A 473 -33.05 32.95 -29.84
C GLN A 473 -34.53 32.79 -30.24
N SER A 474 -35.41 32.36 -29.33
CA SER A 474 -36.85 32.16 -29.58
C SER A 474 -37.77 33.05 -28.73
N GLY A 475 -37.41 34.32 -28.51
CA GLY A 475 -38.30 35.32 -27.89
C GLY A 475 -37.75 36.76 -27.94
N PRO A 476 -38.60 37.81 -27.89
CA PRO A 476 -38.16 39.20 -28.02
C PRO A 476 -37.34 39.68 -26.80
N ALA A 477 -36.12 40.14 -27.07
CA ALA A 477 -35.07 40.35 -26.07
C ALA A 477 -35.17 41.69 -25.28
N SER A 478 -36.26 41.93 -24.56
CA SER A 478 -36.45 43.19 -23.79
C SER A 478 -36.89 43.07 -22.32
N LYS A 479 -37.09 41.85 -21.78
CA LYS A 479 -37.52 41.66 -20.37
C LYS A 479 -36.47 41.00 -19.44
N LEU A 480 -35.68 40.07 -19.97
CA LEU A 480 -34.81 39.21 -19.15
C LEU A 480 -33.68 39.96 -18.40
N GLN A 481 -33.19 41.09 -18.92
CA GLN A 481 -32.16 41.88 -18.22
C GLN A 481 -32.67 42.53 -16.91
N GLN A 482 -33.98 42.77 -16.76
CA GLN A 482 -34.55 43.17 -15.47
C GLN A 482 -34.72 41.98 -14.53
N GLU A 483 -35.07 40.80 -15.07
CA GLU A 483 -35.32 39.59 -14.28
C GLU A 483 -34.02 38.98 -13.73
N GLU A 484 -32.93 38.92 -14.51
CA GLU A 484 -31.61 38.47 -14.01
C GLU A 484 -31.04 39.42 -12.94
N GLY A 485 -31.27 40.73 -13.08
CA GLY A 485 -30.93 41.72 -12.05
C GLY A 485 -31.73 41.50 -10.76
N GLN A 486 -33.02 41.20 -10.86
CA GLN A 486 -33.87 40.88 -9.71
C GLN A 486 -33.50 39.54 -9.07
N GLN A 487 -33.17 38.50 -9.85
CA GLN A 487 -32.76 37.19 -9.35
C GLN A 487 -31.39 37.21 -8.67
N SER A 488 -30.41 37.90 -9.26
CA SER A 488 -29.10 38.07 -8.61
C SER A 488 -29.19 38.92 -7.35
N HIS A 489 -30.02 39.97 -7.33
CA HIS A 489 -30.27 40.75 -6.12
C HIS A 489 -31.08 39.97 -5.07
N SER A 490 -32.02 39.10 -5.47
CA SER A 490 -32.77 38.25 -4.52
C SER A 490 -31.87 37.18 -3.91
N LEU A 491 -31.00 36.52 -4.70
CA LEU A 491 -30.00 35.58 -4.19
C LEU A 491 -28.99 36.25 -3.24
N GLN A 492 -28.60 37.50 -3.49
CA GLN A 492 -27.80 38.29 -2.54
C GLN A 492 -28.59 38.63 -1.26
N GLN A 493 -29.88 38.95 -1.37
CA GLN A 493 -30.73 39.15 -0.20
C GLN A 493 -30.95 37.84 0.58
N GLU A 494 -31.05 36.69 -0.07
CA GLU A 494 -31.14 35.38 0.60
C GLU A 494 -29.81 35.01 1.26
N ALA A 495 -28.68 35.23 0.59
CA ALA A 495 -27.36 35.08 1.21
C ALA A 495 -27.19 35.98 2.45
N ALA A 496 -27.64 37.24 2.38
CA ALA A 496 -27.65 38.16 3.50
C ALA A 496 -28.60 37.71 4.63
N LYS A 497 -29.83 37.25 4.30
CA LYS A 497 -30.78 36.67 5.27
C LYS A 497 -30.23 35.41 5.93
N LEU A 498 -29.50 34.56 5.20
CA LEU A 498 -28.84 33.36 5.72
C LEU A 498 -27.63 33.70 6.59
N GLN A 499 -26.86 34.73 6.26
CA GLN A 499 -25.79 35.26 7.13
C GLN A 499 -26.38 35.85 8.41
N GLN A 500 -27.40 36.70 8.31
CA GLN A 500 -28.13 37.25 9.46
C GLN A 500 -28.78 36.16 10.32
N ALA A 501 -29.31 35.08 9.72
CA ALA A 501 -29.82 33.93 10.45
C ALA A 501 -28.70 33.13 11.16
N ALA A 502 -27.54 32.96 10.52
CA ALA A 502 -26.38 32.33 11.13
C ALA A 502 -25.79 33.18 12.28
N GLU A 503 -25.83 34.50 12.16
CA GLU A 503 -25.46 35.45 13.21
C GLU A 503 -26.49 35.46 14.34
N ALA A 504 -27.79 35.47 14.05
CA ALA A 504 -28.85 35.30 15.04
C ALA A 504 -28.69 33.99 15.82
N ILE A 505 -28.42 32.87 15.15
CA ILE A 505 -28.12 31.58 15.79
C ILE A 505 -26.86 31.67 16.68
N ARG A 506 -25.81 32.41 16.27
CA ARG A 506 -24.63 32.66 17.12
C ARG A 506 -24.97 33.54 18.33
N HIS A 507 -25.77 34.58 18.15
CA HIS A 507 -26.22 35.47 19.22
C HIS A 507 -27.14 34.76 20.21
N ASP A 508 -28.06 33.91 19.76
CA ASP A 508 -28.89 33.08 20.65
C ASP A 508 -28.06 31.97 21.33
N GLN A 509 -27.08 31.36 20.67
CA GLN A 509 -26.13 30.46 21.35
C GLN A 509 -25.31 31.20 22.42
N ALA A 510 -24.91 32.46 22.19
CA ALA A 510 -24.25 33.29 23.19
C ALA A 510 -25.21 33.67 24.33
N ARG A 511 -26.44 34.06 24.02
CA ARG A 511 -27.53 34.38 24.96
C ARG A 511 -27.87 33.19 25.85
N MET A 512 -27.99 31.99 25.29
CA MET A 512 -28.23 30.75 26.03
C MET A 512 -27.03 30.38 26.93
N LYS A 513 -25.79 30.60 26.48
CA LYS A 513 -24.59 30.44 27.34
C LYS A 513 -24.59 31.42 28.51
N ILE A 514 -24.90 32.70 28.25
CA ILE A 514 -25.00 33.74 29.28
C ILE A 514 -26.14 33.41 30.25
N GLN A 515 -27.33 33.07 29.77
CA GLN A 515 -28.46 32.64 30.59
C GLN A 515 -28.13 31.41 31.44
N ALA A 516 -27.43 30.40 30.90
CA ALA A 516 -27.00 29.24 31.67
C ALA A 516 -26.02 29.62 32.81
N VAL A 517 -25.11 30.56 32.57
CA VAL A 517 -24.22 31.11 33.60
C VAL A 517 -25.00 31.92 34.65
N CYS A 518 -25.92 32.79 34.22
CA CYS A 518 -26.78 33.58 35.11
C CYS A 518 -27.70 32.70 35.96
N LEU A 519 -28.32 31.67 35.39
CA LEU A 519 -29.14 30.70 36.12
C LEU A 519 -28.31 29.89 37.12
N LYS A 520 -27.08 29.48 36.76
CA LYS A 520 -26.13 28.82 37.66
C LYS A 520 -25.69 29.73 38.81
N TYR A 521 -25.53 31.03 38.56
CA TYR A 521 -25.26 32.03 39.59
C TYR A 521 -26.49 32.27 40.49
N LEU A 522 -27.69 32.40 39.92
CA LEU A 522 -28.95 32.56 40.66
C LEU A 522 -29.26 31.34 41.53
N ALA A 523 -29.04 30.12 41.04
CA ALA A 523 -29.19 28.89 41.83
C ALA A 523 -28.24 28.85 43.03
N ARG A 524 -26.96 29.23 42.82
CA ARG A 524 -25.98 29.39 43.91
C ARG A 524 -26.37 30.49 44.90
N LYS A 525 -26.88 31.62 44.41
CA LYS A 525 -27.34 32.75 45.24
C LYS A 525 -28.59 32.39 46.05
N ARG A 526 -29.51 31.58 45.49
CA ARG A 526 -30.67 31.02 46.21
C ARG A 526 -30.24 30.03 47.30
N LEU A 527 -29.34 29.09 47.00
CA LEU A 527 -28.77 28.18 48.01
C LEU A 527 -28.07 28.96 49.14
N ALA A 528 -27.27 29.98 48.81
CA ALA A 528 -26.62 30.83 49.81
C ALA A 528 -27.59 31.73 50.59
N LYS A 529 -28.76 32.07 50.04
CA LYS A 529 -29.83 32.78 50.76
C LYS A 529 -30.52 31.84 51.76
N LEU A 530 -30.95 30.65 51.30
CA LEU A 530 -31.53 29.61 52.14
C LEU A 530 -30.60 29.24 53.30
N GLN A 531 -29.30 29.04 53.05
CA GLN A 531 -28.32 28.77 54.10
C GLN A 531 -28.23 29.89 55.15
N LYS A 532 -28.42 31.16 54.76
CA LYS A 532 -28.44 32.29 55.71
C LYS A 532 -29.76 32.36 56.48
N GLU A 533 -30.88 32.13 55.80
CA GLU A 533 -32.21 32.12 56.41
C GLU A 533 -32.34 30.97 57.43
N GLN A 534 -31.87 29.78 57.08
CA GLN A 534 -31.74 28.61 57.95
C GLN A 534 -30.81 28.91 59.15
N ALA A 535 -29.64 29.52 58.92
CA ALA A 535 -28.72 29.89 60.00
C ALA A 535 -29.27 30.96 60.96
N VAL A 536 -30.05 31.93 60.47
CA VAL A 536 -30.75 32.93 61.31
C VAL A 536 -31.87 32.28 62.12
N ALA A 537 -32.64 31.37 61.53
CA ALA A 537 -33.64 30.58 62.27
C ALA A 537 -33.00 29.76 63.41
N LEU A 538 -31.82 29.17 63.17
CA LEU A 538 -31.02 28.46 64.19
C LEU A 538 -30.29 29.38 65.19
N ALA A 539 -30.31 30.70 65.01
CA ALA A 539 -29.78 31.67 65.97
C ALA A 539 -30.86 32.17 66.93
N ASN A 540 -32.13 32.21 66.49
CA ASN A 540 -33.24 32.77 67.27
C ASN A 540 -33.91 31.78 68.25
N ILE A 541 -33.54 30.49 68.22
CA ILE A 541 -34.11 29.44 69.08
C ILE A 541 -33.20 29.19 70.29
N GLN A 542 -33.75 29.38 71.49
CA GLN A 542 -33.03 29.23 72.78
C GLN A 542 -33.01 27.77 73.31
N SER A 543 -33.85 26.87 72.79
CA SER A 543 -33.90 25.46 73.20
C SER A 543 -33.04 24.59 72.28
N ASP A 544 -31.98 23.98 72.81
CA ASP A 544 -31.03 23.19 72.01
C ASP A 544 -31.65 21.93 71.37
N GLU A 545 -32.66 21.30 72.00
CA GLU A 545 -33.39 20.19 71.37
C GLU A 545 -34.14 20.62 70.11
N GLN A 546 -34.88 21.74 70.20
CA GLN A 546 -35.64 22.27 69.06
C GLN A 546 -34.68 22.72 67.95
N ARG A 547 -33.56 23.33 68.34
CA ARG A 547 -32.47 23.73 67.45
C ARG A 547 -31.83 22.55 66.71
N LEU A 548 -31.61 21.42 67.40
CA LEU A 548 -31.12 20.18 66.79
C LEU A 548 -32.13 19.56 65.81
N ARG A 549 -33.43 19.52 66.17
CA ARG A 549 -34.48 19.00 65.28
C ARG A 549 -34.61 19.85 64.01
N LEU A 550 -34.74 21.16 64.15
CA LEU A 550 -34.84 22.09 63.01
C LEU A 550 -33.59 22.00 62.11
N LYS A 551 -32.39 21.91 62.70
CA LYS A 551 -31.15 21.74 61.92
C LYS A 551 -31.17 20.44 61.10
N ALA A 552 -31.63 19.34 61.70
CA ALA A 552 -31.73 18.05 61.00
C ALA A 552 -32.79 18.04 59.89
N GLU A 553 -33.76 18.96 59.90
CA GLU A 553 -34.71 19.18 58.81
C GLU A 553 -34.11 20.05 57.71
N GLN A 554 -33.49 21.17 58.08
CA GLN A 554 -32.79 22.07 57.16
C GLN A 554 -31.65 21.37 56.39
N ASP A 555 -30.87 20.49 57.05
CA ASP A 555 -29.84 19.68 56.41
C ASP A 555 -30.43 18.66 55.41
N LYS A 556 -31.65 18.13 55.64
CA LYS A 556 -32.37 17.27 54.67
C LYS A 556 -32.83 18.07 53.45
N GLU A 557 -33.43 19.24 53.64
CA GLU A 557 -33.83 20.12 52.52
C GLU A 557 -32.63 20.47 51.65
N LEU A 558 -31.50 20.80 52.27
CA LEU A 558 -30.27 21.18 51.59
C LEU A 558 -29.64 19.99 50.86
N ALA A 559 -29.72 18.78 51.42
CA ALA A 559 -29.35 17.54 50.74
C ALA A 559 -30.24 17.28 49.50
N LEU A 560 -31.56 17.43 49.61
CA LEU A 560 -32.50 17.29 48.48
C LEU A 560 -32.23 18.33 47.38
N ALA A 561 -31.97 19.59 47.74
CA ALA A 561 -31.62 20.64 46.79
C ALA A 561 -30.30 20.34 46.05
N ARG A 562 -29.29 19.80 46.74
CA ARG A 562 -28.04 19.33 46.13
C ARG A 562 -28.26 18.13 45.21
N LEU A 563 -29.09 17.16 45.61
CA LEU A 563 -29.39 15.96 44.83
C LEU A 563 -30.12 16.33 43.53
N LYS A 564 -31.12 17.22 43.59
CA LYS A 564 -31.79 17.74 42.38
C LYS A 564 -30.80 18.41 41.42
N ALA A 565 -29.92 19.27 41.93
CA ALA A 565 -28.89 19.92 41.13
C ALA A 565 -27.85 18.94 40.52
N MET A 566 -27.65 17.74 41.11
CA MET A 566 -26.84 16.67 40.52
C MET A 566 -27.60 15.99 39.37
N MET A 567 -28.88 15.63 39.57
CA MET A 567 -29.73 15.03 38.53
C MET A 567 -29.85 15.94 37.30
N ASP A 568 -30.02 17.25 37.50
CA ASP A 568 -30.08 18.24 36.41
C ASP A 568 -28.76 18.33 35.61
N ASN A 569 -27.62 17.94 36.19
CA ASN A 569 -26.33 17.86 35.48
C ASN A 569 -26.19 16.53 34.74
N GLU A 570 -26.61 15.42 35.35
CA GLU A 570 -26.55 14.09 34.73
C GLU A 570 -27.50 13.97 33.52
N ALA A 571 -28.69 14.57 33.59
CA ALA A 571 -29.61 14.67 32.46
C ALA A 571 -28.95 15.39 31.26
N ARG A 572 -28.28 16.52 31.50
CA ARG A 572 -27.58 17.28 30.45
C ARG A 572 -26.34 16.57 29.91
N ALA A 573 -25.68 15.72 30.71
CA ALA A 573 -24.61 14.85 30.22
C ALA A 573 -25.16 13.78 29.26
N ARG A 574 -26.26 13.10 29.63
CA ARG A 574 -26.93 12.11 28.77
C ARG A 574 -27.43 12.72 27.46
N GLU A 575 -27.95 13.95 27.47
CA GLU A 575 -28.29 14.68 26.25
C GLU A 575 -27.09 14.92 25.31
N GLN A 576 -25.89 15.14 25.87
CA GLN A 576 -24.67 15.32 25.09
C GLN A 576 -24.18 13.99 24.51
N GLU A 577 -24.21 12.91 25.30
CA GLU A 577 -23.90 11.54 24.84
C GLU A 577 -24.82 11.10 23.68
N ILE A 578 -26.12 11.41 23.75
CA ILE A 578 -27.08 11.14 22.66
C ILE A 578 -26.68 11.88 21.37
N LYS A 579 -26.39 13.18 21.47
CA LYS A 579 -26.00 14.01 20.31
C LYS A 579 -24.67 13.57 19.70
N GLU A 580 -23.71 13.12 20.51
CA GLU A 580 -22.46 12.52 20.02
C GLU A 580 -22.69 11.18 19.31
N LEU A 581 -23.60 10.34 19.81
CA LEU A 581 -23.98 9.08 19.16
C LEU A 581 -24.71 9.32 17.82
N GLU A 582 -25.57 10.34 17.74
CA GLU A 582 -26.23 10.77 16.50
C GLU A 582 -25.20 11.19 15.43
N VAL A 583 -24.23 12.04 15.78
CA VAL A 583 -23.14 12.45 14.88
C VAL A 583 -22.31 11.24 14.42
N GLN A 584 -21.96 10.32 15.33
CA GLN A 584 -21.25 9.08 14.96
C GLN A 584 -22.08 8.18 14.03
N MET A 585 -23.40 8.14 14.17
CA MET A 585 -24.29 7.39 13.29
C MET A 585 -24.40 8.04 11.90
N LEU A 586 -24.45 9.37 11.82
CA LEU A 586 -24.43 10.12 10.57
C LEU A 586 -23.09 9.95 9.82
N GLU A 587 -21.95 9.96 10.52
CA GLU A 587 -20.65 9.63 9.92
C GLU A 587 -20.60 8.21 9.35
N ARG A 588 -21.12 7.22 10.11
CA ARG A 588 -21.20 5.83 9.64
C ARG A 588 -22.07 5.72 8.40
N ALA A 589 -23.21 6.42 8.35
CA ALA A 589 -24.07 6.47 7.17
C ALA A 589 -23.39 7.09 5.95
N ARG A 590 -22.58 8.16 6.11
CA ARG A 590 -21.75 8.73 5.03
C ARG A 590 -20.72 7.73 4.50
N ARG A 591 -19.92 7.13 5.39
CA ARG A 591 -18.90 6.11 5.02
C ARG A 591 -19.51 4.85 4.37
N GLU A 592 -20.74 4.48 4.72
CA GLU A 592 -21.47 3.38 4.08
C GLU A 592 -21.96 3.78 2.68
N LYS A 593 -22.47 5.01 2.48
CA LYS A 593 -22.80 5.55 1.15
C LYS A 593 -21.59 5.62 0.22
N GLU A 594 -20.44 6.10 0.72
CA GLU A 594 -19.17 6.12 -0.03
C GLU A 594 -18.74 4.72 -0.48
N ARG A 595 -18.84 3.72 0.41
CA ARG A 595 -18.54 2.31 0.10
C ARG A 595 -19.48 1.74 -0.98
N ILE A 596 -20.76 2.12 -0.94
CA ILE A 596 -21.74 1.72 -1.96
C ILE A 596 -21.43 2.38 -3.30
N ALA A 597 -21.08 3.68 -3.33
CA ALA A 597 -20.68 4.39 -4.54
C ALA A 597 -19.47 3.73 -5.22
N LEU A 598 -18.40 3.47 -4.45
CA LEU A 598 -17.20 2.77 -4.95
C LEU A 598 -17.52 1.37 -5.52
N ARG A 599 -18.43 0.62 -4.88
CA ARG A 599 -18.89 -0.68 -5.37
C ARG A 599 -19.68 -0.55 -6.68
N ASN A 600 -20.53 0.46 -6.79
CA ASN A 600 -21.33 0.72 -7.98
C ASN A 600 -20.46 1.20 -9.15
N ASP A 601 -19.42 1.99 -8.91
CA ASP A 601 -18.49 2.42 -9.95
C ASP A 601 -17.56 1.30 -10.42
N ALA A 602 -17.16 0.40 -9.52
CA ALA A 602 -16.52 -0.86 -9.90
C ALA A 602 -17.46 -1.71 -10.77
N ALA A 603 -18.74 -1.83 -10.41
CA ALA A 603 -19.74 -2.54 -11.21
C ALA A 603 -19.95 -1.88 -12.60
N ARG A 604 -20.07 -0.55 -12.68
CA ARG A 604 -20.15 0.19 -13.95
C ARG A 604 -18.94 -0.06 -14.85
N LYS A 605 -17.72 -0.06 -14.29
CA LYS A 605 -16.47 -0.34 -15.01
C LYS A 605 -16.36 -1.80 -15.49
N ILE A 606 -16.97 -2.75 -14.78
CA ILE A 606 -17.09 -4.15 -15.24
C ILE A 606 -18.15 -4.26 -16.34
N GLN A 607 -19.31 -3.61 -16.18
CA GLN A 607 -20.41 -3.63 -17.14
C GLN A 607 -20.04 -2.97 -18.48
N SER A 608 -19.32 -1.84 -18.48
CA SER A 608 -18.85 -1.21 -19.72
C SER A 608 -17.83 -2.08 -20.47
N ARG A 609 -16.89 -2.71 -19.75
CA ARG A 609 -15.96 -3.69 -20.32
C ARG A 609 -16.68 -4.93 -20.86
N ALA A 610 -17.71 -5.41 -20.18
CA ALA A 610 -18.54 -6.53 -20.65
C ALA A 610 -19.38 -6.16 -21.88
N ARG A 611 -20.02 -4.99 -21.92
CA ARG A 611 -20.73 -4.45 -23.10
C ARG A 611 -19.77 -4.32 -24.29
N GLY A 612 -18.58 -3.76 -24.10
CA GLY A 612 -17.56 -3.67 -25.15
C GLY A 612 -17.02 -5.02 -25.63
N TYR A 613 -16.90 -6.02 -24.74
CA TYR A 613 -16.54 -7.39 -25.12
C TYR A 613 -17.65 -8.07 -25.94
N LEU A 614 -18.91 -7.95 -25.51
CA LEU A 614 -20.07 -8.48 -26.24
C LEU A 614 -20.27 -7.78 -27.59
N GLY A 615 -20.02 -6.46 -27.67
CA GLY A 615 -19.98 -5.72 -28.93
C GLY A 615 -18.94 -6.28 -29.89
N ARG A 616 -17.70 -6.46 -29.44
CA ARG A 616 -16.63 -7.09 -30.26
C ARG A 616 -16.95 -8.53 -30.67
N GLN A 617 -17.63 -9.31 -29.82
CA GLN A 617 -18.09 -10.65 -30.19
C GLN A 617 -19.22 -10.62 -31.23
N ARG A 618 -20.16 -9.66 -31.14
CA ARG A 618 -21.19 -9.43 -32.18
C ARG A 618 -20.56 -9.03 -33.51
N VAL A 619 -19.63 -8.08 -33.51
CA VAL A 619 -18.88 -7.67 -34.71
C VAL A 619 -18.17 -8.88 -35.33
N LYS A 620 -17.41 -9.67 -34.56
CA LYS A 620 -16.75 -10.88 -35.08
C LYS A 620 -17.72 -11.98 -35.56
N ALA A 621 -18.93 -12.06 -35.01
CA ALA A 621 -19.96 -12.97 -35.51
C ALA A 621 -20.60 -12.49 -36.83
N ILE A 622 -20.73 -11.17 -37.02
CA ILE A 622 -21.17 -10.56 -38.28
C ILE A 622 -20.06 -10.70 -39.34
N GLN A 623 -18.80 -10.43 -38.99
CA GLN A 623 -17.66 -10.59 -39.89
C GLN A 623 -17.56 -12.03 -40.41
N ARG A 624 -17.71 -13.04 -39.55
CA ARG A 624 -17.78 -14.46 -39.94
C ARG A 624 -18.98 -14.83 -40.82
N LYS A 625 -20.11 -14.12 -40.72
CA LYS A 625 -21.21 -14.28 -41.67
C LYS A 625 -20.83 -13.73 -43.03
N ILE A 626 -20.27 -12.52 -43.09
CA ILE A 626 -19.81 -11.88 -44.33
C ILE A 626 -18.69 -12.69 -44.98
N GLU A 627 -17.74 -13.20 -44.20
CA GLU A 627 -16.69 -14.14 -44.64
C GLU A 627 -17.31 -15.40 -45.26
N LYS A 628 -18.25 -16.06 -44.57
CA LYS A 628 -18.92 -17.25 -45.12
C LYS A 628 -19.79 -16.93 -46.34
N GLU A 629 -20.52 -15.82 -46.36
CA GLU A 629 -21.32 -15.40 -47.51
C GLU A 629 -20.42 -15.06 -48.72
N ARG A 630 -19.19 -14.60 -48.49
CA ARG A 630 -18.17 -14.46 -49.55
C ARG A 630 -17.62 -15.81 -50.01
N GLU A 631 -17.34 -16.75 -49.09
CA GLU A 631 -16.92 -18.12 -49.44
C GLU A 631 -18.02 -18.89 -50.21
N ASP A 632 -19.27 -18.76 -49.80
CA ASP A 632 -20.42 -19.40 -50.45
C ASP A 632 -20.68 -18.78 -51.83
N ARG A 633 -20.54 -17.45 -51.99
CA ARG A 633 -20.59 -16.78 -53.30
C ARG A 633 -19.41 -17.14 -54.20
N ALA A 634 -18.20 -17.27 -53.64
CA ALA A 634 -17.02 -17.70 -54.39
C ALA A 634 -17.17 -19.14 -54.89
N LYS A 635 -17.75 -20.04 -54.09
CA LYS A 635 -18.12 -21.39 -54.53
C LYS A 635 -19.19 -21.36 -55.60
N ALA A 636 -20.27 -20.57 -55.46
CA ALA A 636 -21.28 -20.45 -56.49
C ALA A 636 -20.70 -19.92 -57.82
N MET A 637 -19.83 -18.92 -57.77
CA MET A 637 -19.05 -18.43 -58.93
C MET A 637 -18.21 -19.55 -59.55
N GLN A 638 -17.48 -20.30 -58.72
CA GLN A 638 -16.62 -21.39 -59.20
C GLN A 638 -17.44 -22.56 -59.76
N GLU A 639 -18.53 -22.97 -59.12
CA GLU A 639 -19.49 -23.95 -59.64
C GLU A 639 -20.10 -23.49 -60.99
N THR A 640 -20.31 -22.19 -61.20
CA THR A 640 -20.72 -21.67 -62.53
C THR A 640 -19.60 -21.62 -63.55
N LEU A 641 -18.33 -21.45 -63.14
CA LEU A 641 -17.17 -21.54 -64.02
C LEU A 641 -16.91 -23.00 -64.39
N ASP A 642 -16.83 -23.91 -63.43
CA ASP A 642 -16.71 -25.36 -63.63
C ASP A 642 -17.84 -25.88 -64.55
N ALA A 643 -19.07 -25.38 -64.40
CA ALA A 643 -20.20 -25.73 -65.28
C ALA A 643 -20.15 -25.07 -66.67
N ALA A 644 -19.47 -23.93 -66.82
CA ALA A 644 -19.20 -23.31 -68.12
C ALA A 644 -18.05 -24.02 -68.84
N GLU A 645 -16.96 -24.32 -68.13
CA GLU A 645 -15.84 -25.13 -68.60
C GLU A 645 -16.31 -26.54 -69.00
N ALA A 646 -17.18 -27.18 -68.22
CA ALA A 646 -17.78 -28.47 -68.60
C ALA A 646 -18.61 -28.37 -69.89
N LYS A 647 -19.35 -27.27 -70.11
CA LYS A 647 -20.08 -27.04 -71.38
C LYS A 647 -19.16 -26.76 -72.55
N VAL A 648 -18.10 -25.98 -72.34
CA VAL A 648 -17.07 -25.69 -73.35
C VAL A 648 -16.29 -26.97 -73.70
N ALA A 649 -15.98 -27.82 -72.71
CA ALA A 649 -15.36 -29.12 -72.92
C ALA A 649 -16.28 -30.11 -73.65
N VAL A 650 -17.59 -30.11 -73.36
CA VAL A 650 -18.57 -30.89 -74.14
C VAL A 650 -18.62 -30.37 -75.59
N ALA A 651 -18.71 -29.05 -75.80
CA ALA A 651 -18.69 -28.46 -77.14
C ALA A 651 -17.40 -28.77 -77.92
N LEU A 652 -16.24 -28.80 -77.25
CA LEU A 652 -14.94 -29.20 -77.83
C LEU A 652 -14.80 -30.72 -78.05
N VAL A 653 -15.70 -31.55 -77.50
CA VAL A 653 -15.73 -33.01 -77.72
C VAL A 653 -16.84 -33.41 -78.71
N GLU A 654 -17.90 -32.62 -78.83
CA GLU A 654 -18.88 -32.73 -79.92
C GLU A 654 -18.36 -32.13 -81.24
N ALA A 655 -17.38 -31.22 -81.18
CA ALA A 655 -16.68 -30.66 -82.34
C ALA A 655 -15.39 -31.43 -82.68
N GLY A 656 -15.52 -32.64 -83.22
CA GLY A 656 -14.43 -33.34 -83.89
C GLY A 656 -14.20 -32.83 -85.32
N GLU A 657 -12.93 -32.66 -85.71
CA GLU A 657 -12.38 -32.60 -87.08
C GLU A 657 -13.18 -31.80 -88.15
N ASP A 658 -12.84 -30.51 -88.38
CA ASP A 658 -11.94 -30.09 -89.48
C ASP A 658 -11.92 -28.55 -89.79
N VAL A 659 -10.94 -28.13 -90.62
CA VAL A 659 -10.76 -26.79 -91.28
C VAL A 659 -10.35 -25.62 -90.35
N VAL A 660 -9.06 -25.39 -90.07
CA VAL A 660 -8.02 -24.74 -90.91
C VAL A 660 -8.20 -23.21 -91.13
N ASP A 661 -7.27 -22.47 -90.51
CA ASP A 661 -6.64 -21.17 -90.83
C ASP A 661 -7.35 -19.77 -90.79
N GLU A 662 -6.58 -18.87 -90.16
CA GLU A 662 -6.40 -17.41 -90.35
C GLU A 662 -7.59 -16.44 -90.48
N ALA A 663 -7.83 -15.68 -89.40
CA ALA A 663 -8.22 -14.27 -89.48
C ALA A 663 -7.66 -13.47 -88.29
N ASP A 664 -6.55 -12.77 -88.50
CA ASP A 664 -5.92 -11.88 -87.52
C ASP A 664 -6.62 -10.50 -87.52
N ALA A 665 -7.10 -10.01 -86.37
CA ALA A 665 -7.34 -8.57 -86.10
C ALA A 665 -7.91 -8.28 -84.69
N THR A 666 -7.03 -7.86 -83.77
CA THR A 666 -7.28 -6.84 -82.73
C THR A 666 -8.66 -6.78 -82.02
N SER A 667 -8.71 -7.34 -80.80
CA SER A 667 -9.35 -6.65 -79.67
C SER A 667 -8.32 -6.33 -78.59
N THR A 668 -7.28 -5.57 -78.97
CA THR A 668 -6.29 -4.99 -78.06
C THR A 668 -6.94 -3.88 -77.21
N ALA A 669 -7.76 -4.28 -76.24
CA ALA A 669 -8.43 -3.43 -75.28
C ALA A 669 -8.07 -3.88 -73.85
N ASP A 670 -7.83 -2.89 -72.99
CA ASP A 670 -7.78 -3.04 -71.54
C ASP A 670 -6.68 -3.95 -70.92
N GLU A 671 -5.45 -3.80 -71.41
CA GLU A 671 -4.22 -4.22 -70.70
C GLU A 671 -3.92 -3.27 -69.51
N TRP A 672 -4.83 -3.24 -68.53
CA TRP A 672 -4.66 -2.52 -67.26
C TRP A 672 -3.87 -3.37 -66.26
N VAL A 673 -2.70 -2.89 -65.85
CA VAL A 673 -1.82 -3.57 -64.90
C VAL A 673 -2.01 -3.00 -63.50
N GLU A 674 -2.12 -3.88 -62.50
CA GLU A 674 -2.29 -3.50 -61.10
C GLU A 674 -0.93 -3.19 -60.45
N TYR A 675 -0.80 -1.98 -59.90
CA TYR A 675 0.36 -1.52 -59.13
C TYR A 675 -0.05 -1.19 -57.69
N TRP A 676 0.86 -1.36 -56.74
CA TRP A 676 0.63 -1.06 -55.33
C TRP A 676 1.33 0.24 -54.91
N ASP A 677 0.58 1.21 -54.41
CA ASP A 677 1.14 2.44 -53.82
C ASP A 677 1.35 2.25 -52.31
N GLU A 678 2.61 2.20 -51.88
CA GLU A 678 2.98 2.07 -50.46
C GLU A 678 2.54 3.28 -49.60
N ASN A 679 2.37 4.46 -50.21
CA ASN A 679 2.04 5.71 -49.54
C ASN A 679 0.52 5.85 -49.34
N ALA A 680 -0.29 5.31 -50.28
CA ALA A 680 -1.74 5.21 -50.15
C ALA A 680 -2.22 3.91 -49.43
N GLN A 681 -1.37 2.87 -49.42
CA GLN A 681 -1.71 1.51 -48.97
C GLN A 681 -2.92 0.89 -49.68
N ALA A 682 -3.01 1.13 -50.99
CA ALA A 682 -3.99 0.54 -51.88
C ALA A 682 -3.36 0.27 -53.26
N SER A 683 -3.95 -0.64 -54.02
CA SER A 683 -3.61 -0.81 -55.43
C SER A 683 -4.39 0.14 -56.33
N TYR A 684 -3.74 0.52 -57.44
CA TYR A 684 -4.35 1.22 -58.55
C TYR A 684 -4.03 0.48 -59.86
N PHE A 685 -4.88 0.65 -60.85
CA PHE A 685 -4.76 0.07 -62.17
C PHE A 685 -4.19 1.13 -63.11
N PHE A 686 -3.10 0.81 -63.80
CA PHE A 686 -2.43 1.69 -64.74
C PHE A 686 -2.55 1.12 -66.16
N ASN A 687 -3.05 1.92 -67.09
CA ASN A 687 -3.08 1.56 -68.50
C ASN A 687 -1.72 1.89 -69.12
N ILE A 688 -0.94 0.87 -69.48
CA ILE A 688 0.44 1.06 -69.97
C ILE A 688 0.50 1.83 -71.30
N ARG A 689 -0.61 1.94 -72.04
CA ARG A 689 -0.67 2.59 -73.35
C ARG A 689 -1.22 4.02 -73.30
N THR A 690 -2.18 4.33 -72.43
CA THR A 690 -2.71 5.70 -72.25
C THR A 690 -1.99 6.49 -71.15
N GLN A 691 -1.22 5.81 -70.29
CA GLN A 691 -0.57 6.36 -69.08
C GLN A 691 -1.56 6.87 -68.01
N GLU A 692 -2.82 6.42 -68.07
CA GLU A 692 -3.86 6.79 -67.12
C GLU A 692 -3.86 5.84 -65.91
N ALA A 693 -4.07 6.42 -64.72
CA ALA A 693 -4.16 5.70 -63.45
C ALA A 693 -5.59 5.76 -62.89
N SER A 694 -6.18 4.61 -62.59
CA SER A 694 -7.52 4.48 -62.00
C SER A 694 -7.48 3.64 -60.73
N TRP A 695 -8.16 4.08 -59.67
CA TRP A 695 -8.34 3.30 -58.44
C TRP A 695 -9.41 2.21 -58.56
N THR A 696 -10.09 2.10 -59.71
CA THR A 696 -11.09 1.06 -60.00
C THR A 696 -10.87 0.46 -61.38
N ARG A 697 -10.73 -0.87 -61.45
CA ARG A 697 -10.50 -1.61 -62.70
C ARG A 697 -11.73 -1.50 -63.62
N PRO A 698 -11.59 -1.03 -64.88
CA PRO A 698 -12.69 -1.09 -65.84
C PRO A 698 -12.99 -2.54 -66.23
N VAL A 699 -14.24 -2.81 -66.62
CA VAL A 699 -14.73 -4.15 -66.95
C VAL A 699 -15.21 -4.17 -68.40
N THR A 700 -14.60 -5.03 -69.21
CA THR A 700 -15.02 -5.28 -70.59
C THR A 700 -16.28 -6.14 -70.62
N THR A 701 -17.37 -5.59 -71.17
CA THR A 701 -18.64 -6.33 -71.36
C THR A 701 -18.62 -7.13 -72.67
N PRO A 702 -18.80 -8.46 -72.66
CA PRO A 702 -18.80 -9.27 -73.88
C PRO A 702 -20.05 -9.06 -74.75
N SER A 703 -19.94 -9.40 -76.04
CA SER A 703 -20.91 -9.04 -77.08
C SER A 703 -22.25 -9.79 -76.99
N ALA A 704 -23.35 -9.09 -77.31
CA ALA A 704 -24.73 -9.55 -77.17
C ALA A 704 -25.07 -10.86 -77.93
N LYS A 705 -24.34 -11.19 -79.01
CA LYS A 705 -24.56 -12.43 -79.78
C LYS A 705 -24.41 -13.73 -78.98
N ALA A 706 -23.75 -13.69 -77.81
CA ALA A 706 -23.65 -14.85 -76.92
C ALA A 706 -24.94 -15.14 -76.13
N MET A 707 -25.83 -14.15 -75.93
CA MET A 707 -27.10 -14.36 -75.19
C MET A 707 -28.20 -15.01 -76.04
N ASP A 708 -28.28 -14.69 -77.35
CA ASP A 708 -29.29 -15.25 -78.27
C ASP A 708 -29.25 -16.79 -78.33
N ILE A 709 -28.05 -17.36 -78.33
CA ILE A 709 -27.82 -18.82 -78.41
C ILE A 709 -28.30 -19.52 -77.11
N VAL A 710 -28.28 -18.82 -75.96
CA VAL A 710 -28.75 -19.37 -74.68
C VAL A 710 -30.27 -19.22 -74.53
N MET A 711 -30.85 -18.14 -75.04
CA MET A 711 -32.31 -17.94 -75.04
C MET A 711 -33.02 -18.94 -75.97
N THR A 712 -32.50 -19.13 -77.18
CA THR A 712 -33.07 -20.09 -78.15
C THR A 712 -33.01 -21.54 -77.66
N ALA A 713 -31.97 -21.92 -76.91
CA ALA A 713 -31.82 -23.26 -76.34
C ALA A 713 -32.72 -23.56 -75.12
N THR A 714 -33.43 -22.57 -74.54
CA THR A 714 -34.15 -22.73 -73.26
C THR A 714 -35.67 -22.59 -73.33
N GLY A 715 -36.24 -22.39 -74.52
CA GLY A 715 -37.66 -22.69 -74.80
C GLY A 715 -38.69 -21.88 -74.00
N ARG A 716 -38.36 -20.66 -73.57
CA ARG A 716 -39.29 -19.74 -72.90
C ARG A 716 -39.68 -18.59 -73.81
N THR A 717 -40.91 -18.64 -74.32
CA THR A 717 -41.53 -17.53 -75.03
C THR A 717 -41.87 -16.40 -74.05
N THR A 718 -41.15 -15.30 -74.20
CA THR A 718 -41.59 -13.90 -74.03
C THR A 718 -43.08 -13.69 -73.74
N GLU A 719 -43.39 -13.23 -72.52
CA GLU A 719 -44.50 -12.32 -72.21
C GLU A 719 -44.22 -11.71 -70.81
N LEU A 720 -44.64 -10.45 -70.58
CA LEU A 720 -44.37 -9.63 -69.38
C LEU A 720 -42.91 -9.12 -69.18
N GLU A 721 -42.19 -8.81 -70.25
CA GLU A 721 -41.01 -7.92 -70.19
C GLU A 721 -41.44 -6.45 -70.00
N GLN A 722 -41.77 -6.04 -68.76
CA GLN A 722 -41.96 -4.62 -68.45
C GLN A 722 -41.82 -4.18 -66.98
N GLU A 723 -41.45 -5.06 -66.04
CA GLU A 723 -41.52 -4.78 -64.59
C GLU A 723 -40.22 -5.13 -63.83
N ALA A 724 -39.05 -4.88 -64.44
CA ALA A 724 -37.74 -5.27 -63.89
C ALA A 724 -36.59 -4.25 -64.06
N VAL A 725 -36.89 -2.99 -64.42
CA VAL A 725 -35.87 -1.95 -64.75
C VAL A 725 -36.10 -0.63 -64.01
N ALA A 726 -36.62 -0.69 -62.78
CA ALA A 726 -36.99 0.50 -61.99
C ALA A 726 -36.69 0.42 -60.49
N ASP A 727 -35.92 -0.57 -60.01
CA ASP A 727 -35.66 -0.80 -58.58
C ASP A 727 -34.18 -0.56 -58.20
N TYR A 728 -33.66 0.59 -58.63
CA TYR A 728 -32.36 1.13 -58.20
C TYR A 728 -32.43 2.67 -58.16
N VAL A 729 -31.85 3.26 -57.11
CA VAL A 729 -31.80 4.71 -56.76
C VAL A 729 -32.99 5.26 -55.92
N ASP A 730 -32.60 6.05 -54.91
CA ASP A 730 -33.35 7.02 -54.08
C ASP A 730 -34.70 6.68 -53.43
N TYR A 731 -34.62 6.19 -52.18
CA TYR A 731 -35.66 6.41 -51.17
C TYR A 731 -35.47 7.77 -50.46
N ALA A 732 -35.77 8.86 -51.18
CA ALA A 732 -35.77 10.22 -50.65
C ALA A 732 -37.13 10.91 -50.86
N ALA A 733 -37.87 11.08 -49.75
CA ALA A 733 -39.02 12.00 -49.59
C ALA A 733 -40.14 11.98 -50.67
N ALA A 734 -41.16 11.14 -50.47
CA ALA A 734 -42.47 11.30 -51.11
C ALA A 734 -43.61 11.09 -50.10
N SER A 735 -44.10 12.17 -49.47
CA SER A 735 -45.31 12.14 -48.65
C SER A 735 -46.55 12.32 -49.53
N GLN A 736 -47.48 11.38 -49.51
CA GLN A 736 -48.80 11.58 -50.11
C GLN A 736 -49.70 12.43 -49.18
N VAL A 737 -50.45 13.35 -49.79
CA VAL A 737 -51.28 14.37 -49.14
C VAL A 737 -52.59 14.48 -49.91
N ASP A 738 -53.71 14.70 -49.22
CA ASP A 738 -55.02 14.82 -49.85
C ASP A 738 -55.30 16.21 -50.48
N ALA A 739 -56.45 16.33 -51.13
CA ALA A 739 -56.90 17.56 -51.80
C ALA A 739 -57.27 18.72 -50.85
N LYS A 740 -56.99 18.61 -49.54
CA LYS A 740 -57.06 19.71 -48.56
C LYS A 740 -55.77 19.89 -47.75
N GLY A 741 -54.67 19.23 -48.13
CA GLY A 741 -53.36 19.45 -47.54
C GLY A 741 -53.05 18.60 -46.30
N TYR A 742 -53.81 17.53 -46.05
CA TYR A 742 -53.56 16.63 -44.91
C TYR A 742 -53.25 15.18 -45.36
N PRO A 743 -52.35 14.46 -44.68
CA PRO A 743 -52.02 13.08 -45.03
C PRO A 743 -53.12 12.11 -44.56
N VAL A 744 -53.60 11.24 -45.47
CA VAL A 744 -54.61 10.21 -45.19
C VAL A 744 -53.93 8.88 -44.87
N ALA A 745 -54.31 8.25 -43.76
CA ALA A 745 -53.77 6.96 -43.35
C ALA A 745 -54.51 5.79 -44.02
N ALA A 746 -53.80 5.02 -44.84
CA ALA A 746 -54.26 3.72 -45.36
C ALA A 746 -53.74 2.58 -44.48
N SER A 747 -54.62 1.66 -44.08
CA SER A 747 -54.31 0.55 -43.18
C SER A 747 -53.72 -0.67 -43.91
N GLY A 748 -52.55 -1.17 -43.49
CA GLY A 748 -52.00 -2.38 -44.10
C GLY A 748 -50.55 -2.77 -43.74
N GLY A 749 -50.05 -2.47 -42.54
CA GLY A 749 -48.69 -2.85 -42.14
C GLY A 749 -48.54 -3.07 -40.63
N GLU A 750 -48.09 -4.25 -40.22
CA GLU A 750 -47.86 -4.59 -38.81
C GLU A 750 -46.54 -3.99 -38.32
N ASN A 751 -46.58 -2.75 -37.81
CA ASN A 751 -45.41 -2.06 -37.28
C ASN A 751 -44.87 -2.75 -36.01
N TYR A 752 -43.69 -3.36 -36.13
CA TYR A 752 -42.88 -3.88 -35.02
C TYR A 752 -42.21 -2.73 -34.23
N ALA A 753 -43.01 -1.81 -33.67
CA ALA A 753 -42.53 -0.52 -33.17
C ALA A 753 -43.26 0.07 -31.95
N ASP A 754 -44.03 -0.72 -31.18
CA ASP A 754 -44.67 -0.27 -29.94
C ASP A 754 -44.57 -1.31 -28.81
N GLU A 755 -43.55 -1.19 -27.94
CA GLU A 755 -43.40 -2.04 -26.73
C GLU A 755 -42.81 -1.28 -25.50
N TYR A 756 -42.74 0.06 -25.52
CA TYR A 756 -41.98 0.84 -24.52
C TYR A 756 -42.67 2.10 -23.96
N GLY A 757 -43.93 2.00 -23.53
CA GLY A 757 -44.50 2.96 -22.58
C GLY A 757 -46.03 3.00 -22.49
N TYR A 758 -46.53 3.90 -21.63
CA TYR A 758 -47.93 4.36 -21.61
C TYR A 758 -48.02 5.81 -21.12
N TYR A 759 -49.14 6.48 -21.41
CA TYR A 759 -49.47 7.83 -20.93
C TYR A 759 -50.46 7.79 -19.75
N ASP A 760 -50.32 8.70 -18.80
CA ASP A 760 -51.27 8.85 -17.69
C ASP A 760 -52.44 9.80 -18.01
N GLN A 761 -53.38 9.97 -17.05
CA GLN A 761 -54.56 10.82 -17.22
C GLN A 761 -54.28 12.34 -17.28
N TYR A 762 -53.01 12.74 -17.10
CA TYR A 762 -52.54 14.12 -17.24
C TYR A 762 -51.63 14.33 -18.46
N GLY A 763 -51.47 13.30 -19.30
CA GLY A 763 -50.70 13.36 -20.54
C GLY A 763 -49.19 13.17 -20.37
N GLN A 764 -48.73 12.62 -19.25
CA GLN A 764 -47.30 12.39 -19.00
C GLN A 764 -46.86 10.98 -19.41
N TYR A 765 -45.72 10.88 -20.11
CA TYR A 765 -45.23 9.62 -20.71
C TYR A 765 -44.36 8.80 -19.74
N HIS A 766 -44.65 7.51 -19.61
CA HIS A 766 -43.94 6.58 -18.73
C HIS A 766 -43.42 5.36 -19.49
N TYR A 767 -42.09 5.18 -19.51
CA TYR A 767 -41.43 3.97 -20.01
C TYR A 767 -41.59 2.79 -19.04
N TYR A 768 -41.68 1.56 -19.55
CA TYR A 768 -41.68 0.35 -18.73
C TYR A 768 -40.32 0.09 -18.06
N GLU A 769 -40.19 0.38 -16.76
CA GLU A 769 -38.98 0.05 -15.99
C GLU A 769 -38.79 -1.47 -15.82
N GLN A 770 -37.66 -1.99 -16.32
CA GLN A 770 -37.43 -3.42 -16.39
C GLN A 770 -36.91 -4.01 -15.06
N ASN A 771 -37.82 -4.66 -14.31
CA ASN A 771 -37.66 -5.42 -13.06
C ASN A 771 -37.68 -4.65 -11.73
N ASN A 772 -38.89 -4.46 -11.20
CA ASN A 772 -39.14 -4.71 -9.77
C ASN A 772 -40.37 -5.63 -9.60
N ALA A 773 -40.14 -6.96 -9.64
CA ALA A 773 -41.20 -7.96 -9.66
C ALA A 773 -41.88 -8.18 -8.29
N GLY A 774 -42.74 -7.25 -7.88
CA GLY A 774 -43.68 -7.44 -6.77
C GLY A 774 -44.83 -8.37 -7.20
N TYR A 775 -44.99 -9.50 -6.51
CA TYR A 775 -45.94 -10.55 -6.88
C TYR A 775 -47.21 -10.52 -6.03
N TYR A 776 -48.34 -10.12 -6.64
CA TYR A 776 -49.70 -10.32 -6.10
C TYR A 776 -50.65 -10.72 -7.24
N GLY A 777 -51.46 -11.74 -7.01
CA GLY A 777 -52.39 -12.32 -7.99
C GLY A 777 -52.50 -13.84 -7.81
N ALA A 778 -53.68 -14.32 -7.38
CA ALA A 778 -53.92 -15.74 -7.11
C ALA A 778 -54.25 -16.51 -8.41
N PRO A 779 -54.21 -17.86 -8.37
CA PRO A 779 -55.51 -18.53 -8.19
C PRO A 779 -55.52 -19.80 -7.31
N ALA A 780 -56.69 -20.02 -6.69
CA ALA A 780 -57.39 -21.28 -6.40
C ALA A 780 -56.64 -22.64 -6.25
N TYR A 781 -56.86 -23.27 -5.07
CA TYR A 781 -56.95 -24.71 -4.77
C TYR A 781 -55.77 -25.68 -5.03
N GLY A 782 -55.45 -26.52 -4.02
CA GLY A 782 -54.59 -27.72 -4.20
C GLY A 782 -53.97 -28.30 -2.92
N GLN A 783 -54.68 -29.17 -2.20
CA GLN A 783 -54.20 -29.92 -1.03
C GLN A 783 -52.96 -30.79 -1.31
N ASN A 784 -51.88 -30.69 -0.52
CA ASN A 784 -51.33 -31.78 0.32
C ASN A 784 -49.88 -31.55 0.84
N TYR A 785 -49.63 -32.03 2.06
CA TYR A 785 -48.34 -32.16 2.77
C TYR A 785 -47.63 -33.50 2.37
N PRO A 786 -46.32 -33.79 2.66
CA PRO A 786 -45.72 -33.71 4.00
C PRO A 786 -44.26 -33.23 4.16
N GLN A 787 -43.89 -33.16 5.44
CA GLN A 787 -42.70 -32.65 6.14
C GLN A 787 -41.53 -33.65 6.20
N MET A 788 -40.26 -33.17 6.31
CA MET A 788 -39.11 -33.90 6.89
C MET A 788 -37.91 -32.97 7.26
N MET A 789 -36.87 -33.51 7.91
CA MET A 789 -35.82 -32.81 8.69
C MET A 789 -34.43 -32.59 8.03
N GLY A 790 -33.69 -31.57 8.50
CA GLY A 790 -32.24 -31.68 8.82
C GLY A 790 -31.19 -31.05 7.87
N GLY A 791 -30.06 -30.57 8.44
CA GLY A 791 -28.80 -30.28 7.71
C GLY A 791 -28.14 -28.92 8.00
N ASP A 792 -26.85 -28.89 8.32
CA ASP A 792 -26.12 -27.76 8.94
C ASP A 792 -25.12 -27.00 8.03
N MET A 793 -24.68 -25.83 8.51
CA MET A 793 -23.43 -25.09 8.16
C MET A 793 -23.27 -24.29 6.83
N PHE A 794 -22.26 -23.40 6.85
CA PHE A 794 -22.01 -22.18 6.03
C PHE A 794 -20.67 -22.27 5.24
N PRO A 795 -20.28 -21.37 4.28
CA PRO A 795 -20.50 -19.91 4.34
C PRO A 795 -20.67 -19.08 3.02
N GLN A 796 -20.80 -17.75 3.24
CA GLN A 796 -20.32 -16.60 2.43
C GLN A 796 -21.25 -15.79 1.48
N PHE A 797 -21.30 -14.47 1.80
CA PHE A 797 -21.54 -13.26 0.99
C PHE A 797 -22.93 -12.80 0.49
N ALA A 798 -23.03 -11.45 0.45
CA ALA A 798 -23.95 -10.55 -0.27
C ALA A 798 -25.20 -9.95 0.46
N ALA A 799 -25.24 -8.61 0.43
CA ALA A 799 -26.37 -7.70 0.72
C ALA A 799 -27.61 -8.01 -0.16
N ALA A 800 -28.88 -7.83 0.25
CA ALA A 800 -29.56 -6.71 0.94
C ALA A 800 -29.87 -5.50 0.04
N ASN A 801 -31.13 -5.01 0.08
CA ASN A 801 -31.58 -3.75 -0.52
C ASN A 801 -32.97 -3.32 0.02
N TYR A 802 -33.39 -2.09 -0.35
CA TYR A 802 -34.63 -1.36 0.03
C TYR A 802 -34.71 -0.87 1.50
N ALA A 803 -35.15 0.37 1.77
CA ALA A 803 -35.60 1.47 0.88
C ALA A 803 -35.22 2.85 1.45
N PHE A 804 -35.25 3.89 0.61
CA PHE A 804 -35.29 5.29 1.02
C PHE A 804 -35.84 6.18 -0.11
N GLN A 805 -37.04 6.76 0.06
CA GLN A 805 -37.46 7.97 -0.65
C GLN A 805 -38.70 8.60 0.04
N ALA A 806 -38.50 9.69 0.78
CA ALA A 806 -39.54 10.61 1.26
C ALA A 806 -38.86 11.84 1.93
N ALA A 807 -38.60 12.91 1.17
CA ALA A 807 -37.92 14.11 1.68
C ALA A 807 -38.15 15.34 0.78
N ALA A 808 -39.40 15.79 0.62
CA ALA A 808 -39.74 17.00 -0.14
C ALA A 808 -41.14 17.55 0.25
N ALA A 809 -41.23 18.33 1.33
CA ALA A 809 -42.34 19.27 1.65
C ALA A 809 -42.15 19.91 3.05
N ALA A 810 -41.24 20.88 3.21
CA ALA A 810 -41.08 21.63 4.48
C ALA A 810 -40.28 22.95 4.30
N ALA A 811 -40.70 23.82 3.37
CA ALA A 811 -39.99 25.07 3.08
C ALA A 811 -40.94 26.20 2.63
N ALA A 812 -41.98 26.49 3.43
CA ALA A 812 -42.81 27.68 3.26
C ALA A 812 -43.12 28.31 4.64
N MET A 813 -42.90 29.61 4.69
CA MET A 813 -42.94 30.60 5.78
C MET A 813 -44.22 30.53 6.68
N GLY A 814 -44.24 30.99 7.94
CA GLY A 814 -43.17 31.58 8.78
C GLY A 814 -43.69 32.27 10.07
N TRP A 815 -42.78 32.66 10.98
CA TRP A 815 -42.74 33.83 11.89
C TRP A 815 -44.09 34.57 12.19
N GLY A 816 -44.57 34.82 13.42
CA GLY A 816 -43.90 35.30 14.67
C GLY A 816 -43.91 36.86 14.76
N PRO A 817 -43.68 37.56 15.91
CA PRO A 817 -43.56 37.10 17.32
C PRO A 817 -44.04 38.07 18.47
N SER A 818 -43.91 37.64 19.75
CA SER A 818 -43.44 38.43 20.93
C SER A 818 -44.37 39.32 21.82
N MET A 819 -43.87 39.59 23.05
CA MET A 819 -44.28 40.56 24.11
C MET A 819 -45.50 40.20 25.01
N MET A 820 -45.59 40.52 26.32
CA MET A 820 -44.59 40.91 27.36
C MET A 820 -45.11 40.66 28.81
N TYR A 821 -44.30 41.01 29.82
CA TYR A 821 -44.49 40.91 31.28
C TYR A 821 -45.77 41.58 31.89
N GLY A 822 -46.35 40.93 32.90
CA GLY A 822 -46.22 41.41 34.30
C GLY A 822 -47.43 42.01 35.04
N GLY A 823 -47.56 41.68 36.34
CA GLY A 823 -48.14 42.55 37.37
C GLY A 823 -49.63 42.36 37.76
N ALA A 824 -49.88 42.47 39.06
CA ALA A 824 -51.18 42.71 39.72
C ALA A 824 -50.95 43.85 40.75
N PRO A 825 -51.96 44.43 41.48
CA PRO A 825 -53.37 44.05 41.62
C PRO A 825 -54.36 45.27 41.61
N MET A 826 -55.53 45.14 42.29
CA MET A 826 -56.48 46.17 42.82
C MET A 826 -57.75 46.57 42.01
N MET A 827 -58.86 46.63 42.78
CA MET A 827 -60.04 47.52 42.74
C MET A 827 -60.99 47.64 41.53
N ALA A 828 -62.12 46.92 41.65
CA ALA A 828 -63.47 47.46 41.93
C ALA A 828 -64.36 48.17 40.84
N TYR A 829 -65.68 47.93 41.01
CA TYR A 829 -66.87 48.58 40.43
C TYR A 829 -67.13 48.50 38.91
N GLY A 830 -68.42 48.34 38.54
CA GLY A 830 -68.92 48.48 37.17
C GLY A 830 -70.04 47.48 36.80
N ASN A 831 -71.30 47.83 37.03
CA ASN A 831 -72.48 47.10 36.54
C ASN A 831 -72.97 47.67 35.20
N GLN A 832 -73.95 46.98 34.58
CA GLN A 832 -74.85 47.42 33.47
C GLN A 832 -74.39 47.15 32.03
N ALA A 833 -75.27 46.99 31.02
CA ALA A 833 -76.67 46.49 30.97
C ALA A 833 -77.14 46.40 29.48
N MET A 834 -78.32 45.78 29.24
CA MET A 834 -79.06 45.71 27.95
C MET A 834 -78.36 44.87 26.84
N ALA A 835 -78.95 43.88 26.15
CA ALA A 835 -80.32 43.61 25.67
C ALA A 835 -80.74 44.43 24.42
N PRO A 836 -81.65 43.93 23.54
CA PRO A 836 -82.41 42.66 23.59
C PRO A 836 -82.30 41.78 22.32
N ALA A 837 -82.99 40.63 22.34
CA ALA A 837 -83.36 39.86 21.14
C ALA A 837 -84.83 40.11 20.75
N PRO A 838 -85.24 39.75 19.52
CA PRO A 838 -86.56 39.16 19.28
C PRO A 838 -86.46 37.77 18.58
N ILE A 839 -87.11 36.67 19.03
CA ILE A 839 -88.57 36.31 18.96
C ILE A 839 -88.94 35.71 17.58
N GLN A 840 -89.75 34.64 17.37
CA GLN A 840 -90.44 33.52 18.10
C GLN A 840 -90.96 32.57 16.96
N LEU A 841 -91.50 31.34 17.04
CA LEU A 841 -91.64 30.13 17.90
C LEU A 841 -92.18 29.02 16.90
N GLU A 842 -92.47 27.73 17.14
CA GLU A 842 -92.54 26.76 18.27
C GLU A 842 -92.29 25.33 17.63
N THR A 843 -92.62 24.13 18.12
CA THR A 843 -93.43 23.67 19.27
C THR A 843 -92.85 22.43 19.99
N THR A 844 -93.40 22.22 21.19
CA THR A 844 -93.31 21.16 22.22
C THR A 844 -93.79 19.74 21.82
N PRO A 845 -93.64 18.71 22.70
CA PRO A 845 -92.59 18.45 23.70
C PRO A 845 -92.13 16.97 23.81
N ALA A 846 -91.01 16.69 24.51
CA ALA A 846 -90.95 15.81 25.71
C ALA A 846 -89.56 15.21 25.98
N VAL A 847 -89.29 14.94 27.28
CA VAL A 847 -88.11 14.24 27.85
C VAL A 847 -86.78 15.01 27.73
N ALA A 848 -85.93 14.88 28.75
CA ALA A 848 -84.65 15.57 28.87
C ALA A 848 -83.48 14.59 28.92
N GLU A 849 -82.37 14.93 28.26
CA GLU A 849 -81.04 14.40 28.54
C GLU A 849 -80.11 15.58 28.86
N GLY A 850 -79.20 15.39 29.83
CA GLY A 850 -78.27 16.41 30.29
C GLY A 850 -76.92 16.35 29.56
N ASP A 851 -76.01 17.27 29.91
CA ASP A 851 -74.66 17.35 29.35
C ASP A 851 -73.95 15.99 29.34
N ALA A 852 -73.52 15.55 28.15
CA ALA A 852 -72.63 14.41 28.02
C ALA A 852 -71.25 14.76 28.61
N PRO A 853 -70.66 13.91 29.46
CA PRO A 853 -69.32 14.15 30.00
C PRO A 853 -68.27 14.15 28.87
N PRO A 854 -67.14 14.88 29.03
CA PRO A 854 -66.08 14.90 28.03
C PRO A 854 -65.54 13.48 27.77
N ASP A 855 -65.38 13.14 26.49
CA ASP A 855 -64.92 11.82 26.05
C ASP A 855 -63.55 11.49 26.69
N PRO A 856 -63.44 10.43 27.52
CA PRO A 856 -62.24 10.18 28.33
C PRO A 856 -61.03 9.65 27.54
N TRP A 857 -61.14 9.48 26.21
CA TRP A 857 -60.10 8.93 25.34
C TRP A 857 -59.20 9.99 24.71
N GLU A 858 -58.07 10.29 25.35
CA GLU A 858 -57.05 11.19 24.80
C GLU A 858 -56.17 10.49 23.76
N LYS A 859 -55.87 11.16 22.64
CA LYS A 859 -55.08 10.62 21.53
C LYS A 859 -53.61 11.01 21.63
N PHE A 860 -52.73 10.02 21.72
CA PHE A 860 -51.28 10.17 21.74
C PHE A 860 -50.61 9.52 20.53
N PHE A 861 -49.35 9.88 20.28
CA PHE A 861 -48.52 9.30 19.22
C PHE A 861 -47.23 8.75 19.83
N ASP A 862 -46.86 7.51 19.50
CA ASP A 862 -45.59 6.92 19.93
C ASP A 862 -44.42 7.53 19.15
N GLN A 863 -43.47 8.11 19.88
CA GLN A 863 -42.29 8.78 19.33
C GLN A 863 -41.31 7.81 18.62
N TYR A 864 -41.42 6.50 18.84
CA TYR A 864 -40.56 5.49 18.20
C TYR A 864 -41.16 4.82 16.96
N THR A 865 -42.49 4.82 16.80
CA THR A 865 -43.17 4.20 15.66
C THR A 865 -44.01 5.16 14.82
N GLY A 866 -44.37 6.33 15.34
CA GLY A 866 -45.30 7.28 14.72
C GLY A 866 -46.76 6.84 14.76
N ALA A 867 -47.08 5.67 15.31
CA ALA A 867 -48.44 5.16 15.41
C ALA A 867 -49.24 5.92 16.49
N ALA A 868 -50.54 6.08 16.24
CA ALA A 868 -51.46 6.66 17.21
C ALA A 868 -51.97 5.59 18.17
N TYR A 869 -52.08 5.94 19.45
CA TYR A 869 -52.81 5.16 20.44
C TYR A 869 -53.69 6.10 21.26
N TYR A 870 -54.81 5.59 21.73
CA TYR A 870 -55.75 6.32 22.58
C TYR A 870 -55.62 5.78 24.00
N TYR A 871 -55.64 6.69 24.96
CA TYR A 871 -55.51 6.40 26.39
C TYR A 871 -56.76 6.90 27.11
N ASN A 872 -57.41 6.01 27.85
CA ASN A 872 -58.54 6.39 28.69
C ASN A 872 -58.02 6.93 30.02
N SER A 873 -58.25 8.21 30.29
CA SER A 873 -57.75 8.88 31.50
C SER A 873 -58.43 8.40 32.80
N ILE A 874 -59.59 7.73 32.69
CA ILE A 874 -60.40 7.24 33.82
C ILE A 874 -60.12 5.74 34.10
N THR A 875 -60.07 4.90 33.05
CA THR A 875 -59.84 3.43 33.21
C THR A 875 -58.36 3.04 33.17
N GLY A 876 -57.49 3.91 32.65
CA GLY A 876 -56.06 3.62 32.45
C GLY A 876 -55.77 2.69 31.27
N GLU A 877 -56.78 2.39 30.44
CA GLU A 877 -56.64 1.48 29.31
C GLU A 877 -56.03 2.16 28.08
N GLN A 878 -55.29 1.39 27.27
CA GLN A 878 -54.64 1.86 26.05
C GLN A 878 -55.03 0.99 24.86
N TYR A 879 -55.55 1.59 23.79
CA TYR A 879 -55.78 0.91 22.52
C TYR A 879 -54.98 1.56 21.39
N TRP A 880 -54.42 0.74 20.50
CA TRP A 880 -53.62 1.17 19.34
C TRP A 880 -54.49 1.14 18.09
N ALA A 881 -54.37 2.18 17.25
CA ALA A 881 -55.15 2.37 16.02
C ALA A 881 -54.37 2.01 14.75
#